data_AF-A0A1I3NP25-F1
#
_entry.id   AF-A0A1I3NP25-F1
#
_cell.length_a   1.000
_cell.length_b   1.000
_cell.length_c   1.000
_cell.angle_alpha   90.00
_cell.angle_beta   90.00
_cell.angle_gamma   90.00
#
_symmetry.space_group_name_H-M   'P 1'
#
loop_
_entity.id
_entity.type
_entity.pdbx_description
1 polymer ?
#
loop_
_entity_poly.entity_id
_entity_poly.type
_entity_poly.pdbx_seq_one_letter_code
_entity_poly.pdbx_strand_id
1 'polypeptide(L)'
;MTLRRLRSASVNFFKALDGERRFRRPTRRPNRQAASGRFSSEILEQRTLLAAVLDAGATLTIELAANEQLSIVSQGTSYAFSSNSQNFVNSGVADAADFTGFGINALTLTDLAQYSTIQIIDAGGGTSVVFNDSGANTYSDAFNITLNNGAAATGLKFNGTSAFGDSPLTASIDTGIQFTAGSLVSTANGGLAFTANAARTSPGISQGISLVSAQLLTTGTGGIVLNGSATQAGPALGSRTGVSITNGDIRSTQNSPGAGAITITGHGGGSQTADYSAGVRLSSFSSISSIYGNISLNGQGGTSGSGSAGVQITGGSLVGSTGLETATAASVTIVGTANSAGAEAIGIQVAGKSRVSTVGGAMTFTGRGGNAVGNSPGIDVSQLSQLMLGSGAMLLDGSAGGGGGSGVRLGGDRGIGIGIGIVANGNANMELRGKGTNGGPDLQILPGTFIGGASASGQLALTAKTIEMTGGVNIDPSLSSSGKLIIRPRTIDASIGLGDGSVGELNLSTTELGYFRDGFSAITIGRTYDGTGAIDVKNAPFKDDVYLFGGTINLDGLNAGPNIATVVSRSGSVTSTAGNPVGLNDVTGPLLVTVGDVAPGGNVPGKMVLNAGLFFQASSSLTLNFNGTTPGTGYDQIAIINPASAVTISGGTNLYINSTFTPEIGQRFRIIDLVDPQSFCNTPFAGWPEGGSQTINGVTYKITYHGGTGNDVVLLVTNISIASINDLGPTLTVPVQFSPTPIAPNATVSGTANFANSRLEVWVTNGIYSDWLSGGAAGWGTFYINGVAKGTINDAEGSDHLFAQFNAAATKEDVEFVLRSITYANGDQNPLQLNKQIAYRLTTADEVSSPIAYKQVQITDTPRLYTDGNIPSNYFAGGSPVTVSYGLRLMDGGANFANSQLRVQLPDGASTERLGFFENNILKLNGNQIFHNDVWVGTFSGGQGQDPLLVDFNANANQDAVILTMWWVTFSDSQASPPIALRNVNFQFIDGHGLASDVVTGSVQIRGNLSLGNGGPNVNYTVGGAPVLVTPDATVAGSDIYFANSRLFLNSSNSGAGNDRFTILTGGDVSVTGTEIRYLGVLVANMSGGQAYQGLTVQFNGDATPAAVQAVLRQAAFYNSSPNANTTFDRKINVYLRDSVNTFMPPLSKLVDVN
;
A
#
# COMPACT_ATOMS: atom_id res chain seq x y z
N MET A 1 31.36 24.25 -36.50
CA MET A 1 31.97 22.92 -36.73
C MET A 1 30.81 21.93 -36.93
N THR A 2 30.64 21.23 -38.06
CA THR A 2 31.46 20.15 -38.70
C THR A 2 31.45 18.85 -37.87
N LEU A 3 31.16 17.65 -38.37
CA LEU A 3 30.70 17.08 -39.67
C LEU A 3 29.82 15.84 -39.33
N ARG A 4 28.87 15.27 -40.11
CA ARG A 4 28.93 14.66 -41.46
C ARG A 4 29.98 13.48 -41.53
N ARG A 5 29.81 12.38 -42.27
CA ARG A 5 28.83 11.99 -43.31
C ARG A 5 29.00 10.51 -43.76
N LEU A 6 27.89 9.85 -44.18
CA LEU A 6 27.77 8.91 -45.34
C LEU A 6 28.59 7.59 -45.32
N ARG A 7 28.29 6.55 -46.11
CA ARG A 7 27.89 6.41 -47.56
C ARG A 7 26.57 5.62 -47.71
N SER A 8 25.64 5.90 -48.64
CA SER A 8 25.65 6.10 -50.12
C SER A 8 26.12 4.86 -50.90
N ALA A 9 25.55 4.49 -52.05
CA ALA A 9 25.08 5.31 -53.19
C ALA A 9 24.14 4.48 -54.13
N SER A 10 23.42 4.96 -55.16
CA SER A 10 22.90 6.28 -55.61
C SER A 10 22.09 6.10 -56.94
N VAL A 11 21.73 7.21 -57.64
CA VAL A 11 21.16 7.32 -59.01
C VAL A 11 19.61 7.14 -59.06
N ASN A 12 18.76 7.96 -59.71
CA ASN A 12 18.84 9.33 -60.32
C ASN A 12 17.39 9.85 -60.60
N PHE A 13 17.07 11.13 -60.91
CA PHE A 13 17.81 12.41 -60.87
C PHE A 13 16.88 13.62 -60.57
N PHE A 14 16.27 14.26 -61.59
CA PHE A 14 15.43 15.49 -61.54
C PHE A 14 14.19 15.33 -62.45
N LYS A 15 12.97 15.93 -62.31
CA LYS A 15 12.39 17.14 -61.66
C LYS A 15 12.01 18.24 -62.70
N ALA A 16 10.93 19.00 -62.41
CA ALA A 16 10.29 20.09 -63.20
C ALA A 16 9.25 19.64 -64.27
N LEU A 17 8.23 20.42 -64.71
CA LEU A 17 7.48 21.59 -64.17
C LEU A 17 6.15 21.76 -64.97
N ASP A 18 5.26 22.62 -64.47
CA ASP A 18 4.10 23.33 -65.09
C ASP A 18 3.48 22.94 -66.45
N GLY A 19 2.13 23.03 -66.49
CA GLY A 19 1.48 24.08 -67.29
C GLY A 19 0.95 23.75 -68.70
N GLU A 20 -0.38 23.87 -68.88
CA GLU A 20 -1.17 24.03 -70.11
C GLU A 20 -0.58 23.70 -71.53
N ARG A 21 -1.34 23.00 -72.41
CA ARG A 21 -2.18 23.63 -73.48
C ARG A 21 -2.77 22.66 -74.53
N ARG A 22 -4.11 22.65 -74.58
CA ARG A 22 -5.00 22.78 -75.78
C ARG A 22 -4.82 21.89 -77.04
N PHE A 23 -5.85 21.07 -77.29
CA PHE A 23 -6.57 20.86 -78.57
C PHE A 23 -5.85 20.31 -79.84
N ARG A 24 -6.24 19.10 -80.32
CA ARG A 24 -7.10 18.88 -81.54
C ARG A 24 -7.35 17.40 -81.95
N ARG A 25 -8.60 17.10 -82.38
CA ARG A 25 -8.96 16.13 -83.46
C ARG A 25 -8.85 16.88 -84.84
N PRO A 26 -8.92 16.27 -86.07
CA PRO A 26 -9.33 14.89 -86.43
C PRO A 26 -8.56 14.17 -87.60
N THR A 27 -8.85 12.87 -87.79
CA THR A 27 -9.00 12.04 -89.04
C THR A 27 -8.00 11.96 -90.24
N ARG A 28 -7.97 10.73 -90.84
CA ARG A 28 -7.65 10.27 -92.24
C ARG A 28 -6.20 9.88 -92.68
N ARG A 29 -5.98 8.55 -92.83
CA ARG A 29 -5.58 7.71 -94.03
C ARG A 29 -4.37 8.14 -94.94
N PRO A 30 -3.79 7.31 -95.88
CA PRO A 30 -4.20 5.97 -96.42
C PRO A 30 -3.06 4.91 -96.68
N ASN A 31 -3.45 3.70 -97.17
CA ASN A 31 -2.71 2.77 -98.11
C ASN A 31 -1.35 2.13 -97.67
N ARG A 32 -0.79 1.03 -98.20
CA ARG A 32 -1.10 -0.14 -99.11
C ARG A 32 0.12 -1.12 -99.04
N GLN A 33 0.21 -2.36 -99.54
CA GLN A 33 -0.72 -3.45 -99.95
C GLN A 33 0.07 -4.71 -100.40
N ALA A 34 -0.03 -5.86 -99.70
CA ALA A 34 0.30 -7.22 -100.18
C ALA A 34 -0.25 -8.27 -99.17
N ALA A 35 -0.89 -9.42 -99.43
CA ALA A 35 -1.43 -10.14 -100.61
C ALA A 35 -0.88 -11.58 -100.75
N SER A 36 -1.60 -12.57 -100.22
CA SER A 36 -1.89 -13.89 -100.84
C SER A 36 -2.64 -14.80 -99.85
N GLY A 37 -3.19 -15.93 -100.32
CA GLY A 37 -3.75 -16.99 -99.47
C GLY A 37 -5.22 -16.84 -99.07
N ARG A 38 -6.15 -17.06 -100.01
CA ARG A 38 -7.55 -17.40 -99.65
C ARG A 38 -7.64 -18.86 -99.25
N PHE A 39 -8.06 -19.13 -98.02
CA PHE A 39 -8.94 -20.27 -97.73
C PHE A 39 -10.21 -19.72 -97.11
N SER A 40 -11.36 -20.04 -97.70
CA SER A 40 -12.65 -19.81 -97.04
C SER A 40 -12.92 -20.98 -96.11
N SER A 41 -12.49 -20.88 -94.85
CA SER A 41 -13.32 -21.41 -93.78
C SER A 41 -14.56 -20.51 -93.71
N GLU A 42 -15.74 -21.09 -93.71
CA GLU A 42 -16.97 -20.32 -93.57
C GLU A 42 -16.94 -19.50 -92.27
N ILE A 43 -17.57 -18.32 -92.30
CA ILE A 43 -17.92 -17.66 -91.05
C ILE A 43 -18.97 -18.55 -90.43
N LEU A 44 -18.60 -19.33 -89.41
CA LEU A 44 -19.57 -19.96 -88.52
C LEU A 44 -20.45 -18.84 -88.00
N GLU A 45 -21.69 -18.81 -88.49
CA GLU A 45 -22.65 -17.79 -88.10
C GLU A 45 -22.77 -17.78 -86.58
N GLN A 46 -22.96 -16.61 -86.00
CA GLN A 46 -23.43 -16.48 -84.64
C GLN A 46 -24.90 -16.96 -84.62
N ARG A 47 -25.08 -18.30 -84.66
CA ARG A 47 -26.38 -18.95 -84.59
C ARG A 47 -27.09 -18.39 -83.37
N THR A 48 -28.21 -17.73 -83.59
CA THR A 48 -29.17 -17.42 -82.54
C THR A 48 -29.59 -18.74 -81.92
N LEU A 49 -29.06 -19.03 -80.74
CA LEU A 49 -29.28 -20.31 -80.07
C LEU A 49 -30.78 -20.45 -79.81
N LEU A 50 -31.32 -21.55 -80.34
CA LEU A 50 -32.70 -21.99 -80.13
C LEU A 50 -32.75 -22.79 -78.82
N ALA A 51 -33.95 -23.14 -78.35
CA ALA A 51 -34.11 -24.04 -77.20
C ALA A 51 -33.56 -25.43 -77.55
N ALA A 52 -32.32 -25.70 -77.14
CA ALA A 52 -31.57 -26.88 -77.55
C ALA A 52 -31.78 -28.01 -76.53
N VAL A 53 -32.09 -29.20 -77.05
CA VAL A 53 -32.31 -30.41 -76.25
C VAL A 53 -31.31 -31.48 -76.69
N LEU A 54 -30.51 -31.96 -75.75
CA LEU A 54 -29.49 -32.98 -75.94
C LEU A 54 -29.37 -33.85 -74.69
N ASP A 55 -28.79 -35.04 -74.79
CA ASP A 55 -28.51 -35.87 -73.62
C ASP A 55 -27.04 -36.34 -73.53
N ALA A 56 -26.70 -36.89 -72.37
CA ALA A 56 -25.39 -37.44 -72.07
C ALA A 56 -25.56 -38.66 -71.16
N GLY A 57 -26.07 -39.76 -71.72
CA GLY A 57 -26.56 -40.89 -70.93
C GLY A 57 -27.86 -40.52 -70.21
N ALA A 58 -28.01 -40.90 -68.94
CA ALA A 58 -29.24 -40.67 -68.17
C ALA A 58 -29.50 -39.20 -67.74
N THR A 59 -28.77 -38.23 -68.32
CA THR A 59 -28.96 -36.79 -68.09
C THR A 59 -29.47 -36.11 -69.35
N LEU A 60 -30.72 -35.65 -69.33
CA LEU A 60 -31.26 -34.74 -70.34
C LEU A 60 -30.82 -33.32 -70.03
N THR A 61 -30.39 -32.55 -71.03
CA THR A 61 -30.10 -31.12 -70.90
C THR A 61 -30.99 -30.28 -71.81
N ILE A 62 -31.63 -29.26 -71.24
CA ILE A 62 -32.35 -28.21 -71.96
C ILE A 62 -31.57 -26.90 -71.79
N GLU A 63 -31.05 -26.35 -72.90
CA GLU A 63 -30.35 -25.07 -72.94
C GLU A 63 -31.29 -23.96 -73.44
N LEU A 64 -31.45 -22.91 -72.61
CA LEU A 64 -32.38 -21.82 -72.82
C LEU A 64 -31.75 -20.64 -73.57
N ALA A 65 -32.49 -20.09 -74.53
CA ALA A 65 -32.11 -18.90 -75.27
C ALA A 65 -32.30 -17.61 -74.45
N ALA A 66 -31.63 -16.52 -74.86
CA ALA A 66 -31.78 -15.23 -74.20
C ALA A 66 -33.24 -14.72 -74.21
N ASN A 67 -33.76 -14.33 -73.05
CA ASN A 67 -35.16 -13.95 -72.75
C ASN A 67 -36.20 -15.10 -72.82
N GLU A 68 -35.76 -16.35 -72.90
CA GLU A 68 -36.66 -17.51 -72.92
C GLU A 68 -37.24 -17.82 -71.54
N GLN A 69 -38.53 -18.19 -71.51
CA GLN A 69 -39.20 -18.77 -70.36
C GLN A 69 -39.61 -20.21 -70.65
N LEU A 70 -39.02 -21.15 -69.91
CA LEU A 70 -39.40 -22.56 -69.91
C LEU A 70 -40.48 -22.81 -68.86
N SER A 71 -41.69 -23.13 -69.31
CA SER A 71 -42.76 -23.69 -68.46
C SER A 71 -42.64 -25.21 -68.37
N ILE A 72 -42.86 -25.78 -67.19
CA ILE A 72 -42.76 -27.21 -66.89
C ILE A 72 -44.01 -27.69 -66.15
N VAL A 73 -44.56 -28.85 -66.54
CA VAL A 73 -45.65 -29.57 -65.85
C VAL A 73 -45.39 -31.07 -65.89
N SER A 74 -45.54 -31.77 -64.75
CA SER A 74 -45.58 -33.24 -64.73
C SER A 74 -46.98 -33.74 -65.05
N GLN A 75 -47.04 -34.74 -65.94
CA GLN A 75 -48.22 -35.54 -66.25
C GLN A 75 -48.17 -36.93 -65.57
N GLY A 76 -47.22 -37.13 -64.64
CA GLY A 76 -47.05 -38.36 -63.85
C GLY A 76 -46.28 -39.47 -64.57
N THR A 77 -46.49 -39.64 -65.88
CA THR A 77 -45.71 -40.55 -66.74
C THR A 77 -44.99 -39.84 -67.88
N SER A 78 -45.04 -38.50 -67.92
CA SER A 78 -44.34 -37.66 -68.91
C SER A 78 -44.17 -36.23 -68.38
N TYR A 79 -43.23 -35.47 -68.94
CA TYR A 79 -43.05 -34.04 -68.64
C TYR A 79 -43.42 -33.19 -69.86
N ALA A 80 -44.32 -32.23 -69.65
CA ALA A 80 -44.62 -31.20 -70.65
C ALA A 80 -43.74 -29.97 -70.40
N PHE A 81 -42.99 -29.60 -71.42
CA PHE A 81 -42.16 -28.40 -71.53
C PHE A 81 -42.80 -27.44 -72.54
N SER A 82 -42.81 -26.14 -72.24
CA SER A 82 -43.32 -25.13 -73.18
C SER A 82 -42.48 -23.86 -73.13
N SER A 83 -42.15 -23.31 -74.30
CA SER A 83 -41.38 -22.09 -74.46
C SER A 83 -42.28 -20.91 -74.82
N ASN A 84 -41.99 -19.74 -74.23
CA ASN A 84 -42.67 -18.49 -74.56
C ASN A 84 -42.25 -17.89 -75.92
N SER A 85 -41.12 -18.30 -76.49
CA SER A 85 -40.45 -17.55 -77.59
C SER A 85 -39.62 -18.39 -78.56
N GLN A 86 -39.31 -19.65 -78.26
CA GLN A 86 -38.51 -20.53 -79.10
C GLN A 86 -39.26 -21.82 -79.48
N ASN A 87 -38.78 -22.50 -80.51
CA ASN A 87 -39.15 -23.89 -80.78
C ASN A 87 -38.05 -24.82 -80.28
N PHE A 88 -38.42 -25.94 -79.67
CA PHE A 88 -37.47 -26.94 -79.18
C PHE A 88 -36.81 -27.68 -80.35
N VAL A 89 -35.49 -27.86 -80.28
CA VAL A 89 -34.70 -28.52 -81.32
C VAL A 89 -33.94 -29.70 -80.74
N ASN A 90 -34.02 -30.86 -81.39
CA ASN A 90 -33.11 -31.96 -81.13
C ASN A 90 -31.70 -31.52 -81.58
N SER A 91 -30.82 -31.36 -80.60
CA SER A 91 -29.42 -30.97 -80.76
C SER A 91 -28.46 -32.13 -80.42
N GLY A 92 -28.99 -33.34 -80.22
CA GLY A 92 -28.23 -34.55 -79.87
C GLY A 92 -28.84 -35.34 -78.70
N VAL A 93 -30.14 -35.65 -78.73
CA VAL A 93 -30.69 -36.73 -77.89
C VAL A 93 -30.49 -38.10 -78.56
N ALA A 94 -30.28 -39.15 -77.76
CA ALA A 94 -29.91 -40.49 -78.21
C ALA A 94 -31.05 -41.20 -78.95
N ASP A 95 -32.29 -41.08 -78.46
CA ASP A 95 -33.50 -41.40 -79.23
C ASP A 95 -34.39 -40.14 -79.32
N ALA A 96 -34.94 -39.90 -80.51
CA ALA A 96 -35.89 -38.83 -80.75
C ALA A 96 -37.34 -39.26 -80.47
N ALA A 97 -37.61 -40.57 -80.34
CA ALA A 97 -38.92 -41.14 -80.06
C ALA A 97 -39.35 -40.96 -78.60
N ASP A 98 -38.40 -40.73 -77.67
CA ASP A 98 -38.68 -40.34 -76.28
C ASP A 98 -39.48 -39.03 -76.20
N PHE A 99 -39.48 -38.24 -77.27
CA PHE A 99 -40.03 -36.90 -77.32
C PHE A 99 -41.14 -36.76 -78.37
N THR A 100 -42.14 -35.95 -78.04
CA THR A 100 -43.10 -35.42 -79.03
C THR A 100 -43.04 -33.90 -79.02
N GLY A 101 -43.11 -33.25 -80.19
CA GLY A 101 -43.14 -31.78 -80.29
C GLY A 101 -41.80 -31.08 -80.61
N PHE A 102 -40.77 -31.80 -81.08
CA PHE A 102 -39.63 -31.13 -81.71
C PHE A 102 -40.08 -30.27 -82.91
N GLY A 103 -39.49 -29.08 -83.05
CA GLY A 103 -39.81 -28.11 -84.10
C GLY A 103 -40.96 -27.15 -83.77
N ILE A 104 -41.61 -27.28 -82.60
CA ILE A 104 -42.61 -26.33 -82.07
C ILE A 104 -42.24 -25.88 -80.65
N ASN A 105 -42.98 -24.92 -80.08
CA ASN A 105 -42.74 -24.36 -78.76
C ASN A 105 -43.33 -25.17 -77.58
N ALA A 106 -43.72 -26.42 -77.82
CA ALA A 106 -44.24 -27.34 -76.81
C ALA A 106 -43.67 -28.74 -77.06
N LEU A 107 -42.94 -29.28 -76.07
CA LEU A 107 -42.23 -30.55 -76.13
C LEU A 107 -42.71 -31.42 -74.97
N THR A 108 -43.03 -32.69 -75.22
CA THR A 108 -43.34 -33.65 -74.16
C THR A 108 -42.33 -34.79 -74.17
N LEU A 109 -41.60 -34.95 -73.07
CA LEU A 109 -40.78 -36.14 -72.81
C LEU A 109 -41.69 -37.26 -72.31
N THR A 110 -41.80 -38.34 -73.08
CA THR A 110 -42.72 -39.47 -72.86
C THR A 110 -42.06 -40.75 -72.35
N ASP A 111 -40.74 -40.92 -72.49
CA ASP A 111 -40.01 -41.95 -71.74
C ASP A 111 -39.18 -41.30 -70.64
N LEU A 112 -39.67 -41.40 -69.39
CA LEU A 112 -38.94 -40.91 -68.21
C LEU A 112 -37.87 -41.92 -67.75
N ALA A 113 -37.98 -43.20 -68.10
CA ALA A 113 -37.13 -44.27 -67.56
C ALA A 113 -35.73 -44.35 -68.20
N GLN A 114 -35.53 -43.70 -69.35
CA GLN A 114 -34.19 -43.49 -69.92
C GLN A 114 -33.35 -42.50 -69.09
N TYR A 115 -34.01 -41.59 -68.36
CA TYR A 115 -33.37 -40.50 -67.65
C TYR A 115 -33.37 -40.76 -66.13
N SER A 116 -32.54 -39.97 -65.44
CA SER A 116 -32.55 -39.84 -63.98
C SER A 116 -32.27 -38.40 -63.53
N THR A 117 -31.87 -37.53 -64.47
CA THR A 117 -31.62 -36.11 -64.23
C THR A 117 -32.08 -35.29 -65.43
N ILE A 118 -32.88 -34.25 -65.15
CA ILE A 118 -33.25 -33.18 -66.08
C ILE A 118 -32.46 -31.93 -65.70
N GLN A 119 -31.47 -31.58 -66.50
CA GLN A 119 -30.62 -30.41 -66.34
C GLN A 119 -31.15 -29.25 -67.20
N ILE A 120 -31.20 -28.04 -66.63
CA ILE A 120 -31.62 -26.82 -67.34
C ILE A 120 -30.55 -25.74 -67.16
N ILE A 121 -30.08 -25.15 -68.26
CA ILE A 121 -29.00 -24.16 -68.32
C ILE A 121 -29.35 -22.97 -69.23
N ASP A 122 -28.65 -21.82 -69.11
CA ASP A 122 -28.86 -20.63 -69.93
C ASP A 122 -27.69 -20.23 -70.84
N ALA A 123 -27.96 -20.14 -72.15
CA ALA A 123 -27.01 -19.63 -73.14
C ALA A 123 -26.90 -18.10 -73.16
N GLY A 124 -27.82 -17.38 -72.49
CA GLY A 124 -27.84 -15.92 -72.43
C GLY A 124 -28.90 -15.38 -71.49
N GLY A 125 -28.75 -14.11 -71.08
CA GLY A 125 -29.57 -13.51 -70.04
C GLY A 125 -31.05 -13.28 -70.37
N GLY A 126 -31.82 -12.91 -69.35
CA GLY A 126 -33.27 -12.74 -69.38
C GLY A 126 -34.07 -14.06 -69.26
N THR A 127 -33.38 -15.18 -69.09
CA THR A 127 -33.96 -16.54 -68.97
C THR A 127 -34.79 -16.74 -67.70
N SER A 128 -35.78 -17.63 -67.76
CA SER A 128 -36.52 -18.08 -66.57
C SER A 128 -37.09 -19.49 -66.70
N VAL A 129 -37.28 -20.15 -65.56
CA VAL A 129 -37.98 -21.43 -65.45
C VAL A 129 -39.24 -21.24 -64.59
N VAL A 130 -40.34 -21.85 -65.00
CA VAL A 130 -41.63 -21.80 -64.32
C VAL A 130 -42.18 -23.21 -64.18
N PHE A 131 -42.20 -23.76 -62.97
CA PHE A 131 -43.03 -24.91 -62.67
C PHE A 131 -44.48 -24.46 -62.52
N ASN A 132 -45.36 -25.03 -63.34
CA ASN A 132 -46.80 -24.81 -63.27
C ASN A 132 -47.49 -26.01 -62.59
N ASP A 133 -48.76 -25.83 -62.23
CA ASP A 133 -49.46 -26.75 -61.36
C ASP A 133 -49.55 -28.15 -61.97
N SER A 134 -48.83 -29.07 -61.36
CA SER A 134 -48.81 -30.49 -61.74
C SER A 134 -49.90 -31.29 -60.99
N GLY A 135 -50.68 -30.63 -60.12
CA GLY A 135 -51.73 -31.26 -59.33
C GLY A 135 -51.17 -32.40 -58.46
N ALA A 136 -51.72 -33.60 -58.62
CA ALA A 136 -51.27 -34.79 -57.91
C ALA A 136 -50.06 -35.50 -58.54
N ASN A 137 -49.57 -35.03 -59.70
CA ASN A 137 -48.50 -35.70 -60.45
C ASN A 137 -47.12 -35.38 -59.86
N THR A 138 -46.30 -36.40 -59.69
CA THR A 138 -44.91 -36.27 -59.23
C THR A 138 -43.93 -36.10 -60.37
N TYR A 139 -42.80 -35.47 -60.10
CA TYR A 139 -41.57 -35.60 -60.87
C TYR A 139 -40.79 -36.81 -60.33
N SER A 140 -40.48 -37.78 -61.19
CA SER A 140 -39.68 -38.97 -60.88
C SER A 140 -38.17 -38.72 -60.89
N ASP A 141 -37.72 -37.62 -61.49
CA ASP A 141 -36.33 -37.38 -61.86
C ASP A 141 -35.68 -36.27 -61.03
N ALA A 142 -34.35 -36.29 -60.92
CA ALA A 142 -33.62 -35.16 -60.37
C ALA A 142 -33.76 -33.94 -61.29
N PHE A 143 -34.07 -32.76 -60.74
CA PHE A 143 -34.06 -31.51 -61.51
C PHE A 143 -32.90 -30.63 -61.07
N ASN A 144 -32.00 -30.28 -61.99
CA ASN A 144 -30.80 -29.48 -61.74
C ASN A 144 -30.82 -28.22 -62.60
N ILE A 145 -31.21 -27.10 -62.01
CA ILE A 145 -31.41 -25.82 -62.71
C ILE A 145 -30.25 -24.89 -62.40
N THR A 146 -29.54 -24.42 -63.43
CA THR A 146 -28.49 -23.40 -63.29
C THR A 146 -28.75 -22.26 -64.26
N LEU A 147 -29.20 -21.11 -63.76
CA LEU A 147 -29.30 -19.88 -64.55
C LEU A 147 -28.26 -18.89 -64.03
N ASN A 148 -27.21 -18.62 -64.80
CA ASN A 148 -26.02 -17.88 -64.35
C ASN A 148 -25.49 -16.82 -65.33
N ASN A 149 -26.20 -16.58 -66.44
CA ASN A 149 -25.79 -15.69 -67.52
C ASN A 149 -26.61 -14.39 -67.54
N GLY A 150 -27.09 -13.94 -66.37
CA GLY A 150 -27.92 -12.76 -66.18
C GLY A 150 -29.42 -13.05 -66.36
N ALA A 151 -30.00 -13.96 -65.57
CA ALA A 151 -31.38 -14.40 -65.70
C ALA A 151 -32.42 -13.27 -65.56
N ALA A 152 -33.69 -13.56 -65.86
CA ALA A 152 -34.80 -12.64 -65.53
C ALA A 152 -34.83 -12.33 -64.04
N ALA A 153 -35.36 -11.17 -63.63
CA ALA A 153 -35.35 -10.74 -62.22
C ALA A 153 -35.96 -11.78 -61.24
N THR A 154 -36.93 -12.58 -61.71
CA THR A 154 -37.32 -13.86 -61.11
C THR A 154 -36.91 -14.97 -62.07
N GLY A 155 -35.75 -15.60 -61.85
CA GLY A 155 -35.21 -16.65 -62.72
C GLY A 155 -35.88 -18.01 -62.51
N LEU A 156 -36.44 -18.28 -61.32
CA LEU A 156 -37.22 -19.49 -61.06
C LEU A 156 -38.52 -19.17 -60.32
N LYS A 157 -39.63 -19.75 -60.79
CA LYS A 157 -40.98 -19.52 -60.24
C LYS A 157 -41.77 -20.82 -60.07
N PHE A 158 -42.55 -20.91 -59.01
CA PHE A 158 -43.50 -22.00 -58.77
C PHE A 158 -44.94 -21.47 -58.70
N ASN A 159 -45.81 -22.00 -59.55
CA ASN A 159 -47.25 -21.72 -59.59
C ASN A 159 -48.02 -23.02 -59.32
N GLY A 160 -48.67 -23.17 -58.16
CA GLY A 160 -49.36 -24.41 -57.80
C GLY A 160 -48.43 -25.54 -57.34
N THR A 161 -48.78 -26.78 -57.62
CA THR A 161 -48.18 -27.98 -57.01
C THR A 161 -46.99 -28.52 -57.82
N SER A 162 -45.92 -28.91 -57.14
CA SER A 162 -44.75 -29.58 -57.73
C SER A 162 -44.10 -30.53 -56.71
N ALA A 163 -44.39 -31.82 -56.83
CA ALA A 163 -43.92 -32.86 -55.90
C ALA A 163 -42.82 -33.72 -56.55
N PHE A 164 -41.64 -33.80 -55.93
CA PHE A 164 -40.46 -34.49 -56.48
C PHE A 164 -40.20 -35.88 -55.88
N GLY A 165 -41.03 -36.32 -54.91
CA GLY A 165 -40.92 -37.63 -54.30
C GLY A 165 -39.51 -37.91 -53.75
N ASP A 166 -38.91 -39.03 -54.14
CA ASP A 166 -37.56 -39.41 -53.72
C ASP A 166 -36.44 -38.73 -54.52
N SER A 167 -36.77 -37.94 -55.55
CA SER A 167 -35.80 -37.28 -56.41
C SER A 167 -35.51 -35.84 -55.98
N PRO A 168 -34.27 -35.36 -56.13
CA PRO A 168 -33.86 -34.03 -55.68
C PRO A 168 -34.29 -32.93 -56.65
N LEU A 169 -34.58 -31.74 -56.11
CA LEU A 169 -34.61 -30.50 -56.87
C LEU A 169 -33.48 -29.59 -56.39
N THR A 170 -32.56 -29.26 -57.29
CA THR A 170 -31.51 -28.25 -57.05
C THR A 170 -31.66 -27.09 -58.03
N ALA A 171 -31.52 -25.86 -57.52
CA ALA A 171 -31.58 -24.64 -58.30
C ALA A 171 -30.52 -23.64 -57.86
N SER A 172 -29.71 -23.17 -58.80
CA SER A 172 -28.72 -22.10 -58.63
C SER A 172 -29.02 -20.99 -59.63
N ILE A 173 -29.59 -19.90 -59.15
CA ILE A 173 -30.11 -18.78 -59.94
C ILE A 173 -29.34 -17.51 -59.57
N ASP A 174 -28.85 -16.75 -60.54
CA ASP A 174 -28.11 -15.49 -60.28
C ASP A 174 -29.02 -14.29 -59.94
N THR A 175 -30.34 -14.44 -60.09
CA THR A 175 -31.39 -13.50 -59.68
C THR A 175 -32.27 -14.08 -58.56
N GLY A 176 -33.57 -13.74 -58.51
CA GLY A 176 -34.51 -14.16 -57.47
C GLY A 176 -35.27 -15.45 -57.78
N ILE A 177 -35.72 -16.14 -56.72
CA ILE A 177 -36.60 -17.32 -56.76
C ILE A 177 -37.92 -17.01 -56.05
N GLN A 178 -39.05 -17.35 -56.67
CA GLN A 178 -40.39 -17.03 -56.16
C GLN A 178 -41.32 -18.25 -56.06
N PHE A 179 -41.87 -18.47 -54.87
CA PHE A 179 -42.99 -19.38 -54.63
C PHE A 179 -44.26 -18.53 -54.45
N THR A 180 -45.23 -18.66 -55.36
CA THR A 180 -46.43 -17.81 -55.37
C THR A 180 -47.52 -18.29 -54.42
N ALA A 181 -48.51 -17.43 -54.17
CA ALA A 181 -49.67 -17.78 -53.34
C ALA A 181 -50.36 -19.05 -53.85
N GLY A 182 -50.56 -20.01 -52.95
CA GLY A 182 -51.13 -21.33 -53.25
C GLY A 182 -50.15 -22.35 -53.85
N SER A 183 -48.87 -22.01 -54.07
CA SER A 183 -47.88 -23.01 -54.51
C SER A 183 -47.46 -23.95 -53.38
N LEU A 184 -47.26 -25.22 -53.73
CA LEU A 184 -46.75 -26.28 -52.85
C LEU A 184 -45.62 -27.00 -53.57
N VAL A 185 -44.40 -26.91 -53.04
CA VAL A 185 -43.25 -27.68 -53.55
C VAL A 185 -42.85 -28.71 -52.50
N SER A 186 -42.75 -29.98 -52.88
CA SER A 186 -42.57 -31.07 -51.93
C SER A 186 -41.59 -32.16 -52.36
N THR A 187 -41.05 -32.87 -51.38
CA THR A 187 -40.15 -34.02 -51.53
C THR A 187 -40.44 -35.03 -50.40
N ALA A 188 -39.95 -36.26 -50.55
CA ALA A 188 -39.80 -37.24 -49.50
C ALA A 188 -38.30 -37.35 -49.14
N ASN A 189 -37.51 -38.03 -49.98
CA ASN A 189 -36.11 -38.31 -49.67
C ASN A 189 -35.09 -37.52 -50.50
N GLY A 190 -35.47 -36.95 -51.66
CA GLY A 190 -34.54 -36.28 -52.57
C GLY A 190 -34.01 -34.93 -52.07
N GLY A 191 -34.87 -34.15 -51.39
CA GLY A 191 -34.50 -32.82 -50.88
C GLY A 191 -34.72 -31.69 -51.89
N LEU A 192 -34.85 -30.48 -51.35
CA LEU A 192 -35.12 -29.24 -52.10
C LEU A 192 -34.03 -28.21 -51.77
N ALA A 193 -33.18 -27.86 -52.73
CA ALA A 193 -32.04 -26.96 -52.53
C ALA A 193 -32.09 -25.75 -53.49
N PHE A 194 -32.40 -24.58 -52.94
CA PHE A 194 -32.56 -23.34 -53.70
C PHE A 194 -31.49 -22.31 -53.32
N THR A 195 -30.75 -21.82 -54.30
CA THR A 195 -29.74 -20.76 -54.15
C THR A 195 -30.02 -19.61 -55.12
N ALA A 196 -30.12 -18.39 -54.59
CA ALA A 196 -30.56 -17.21 -55.34
C ALA A 196 -29.63 -16.01 -55.12
N ASN A 197 -29.12 -15.42 -56.22
CA ASN A 197 -28.26 -14.24 -56.27
C ASN A 197 -27.02 -14.36 -55.35
N ALA A 198 -26.38 -15.54 -55.32
CA ALA A 198 -25.24 -15.82 -54.45
C ALA A 198 -24.06 -14.84 -54.63
N ALA A 199 -23.87 -14.31 -55.85
CA ALA A 199 -22.87 -13.29 -56.14
C ALA A 199 -23.21 -11.89 -55.59
N ARG A 200 -24.49 -11.62 -55.27
CA ARG A 200 -25.03 -10.35 -54.74
C ARG A 200 -24.88 -9.14 -55.68
N THR A 201 -24.45 -9.37 -56.92
CA THR A 201 -24.13 -8.39 -57.97
C THR A 201 -25.33 -7.97 -58.81
N SER A 202 -26.31 -8.85 -58.99
CA SER A 202 -27.44 -8.68 -59.92
C SER A 202 -28.32 -7.48 -59.52
N PRO A 203 -28.42 -6.40 -60.33
CA PRO A 203 -29.14 -5.18 -59.94
C PRO A 203 -30.63 -5.39 -59.67
N GLY A 204 -31.15 -4.73 -58.63
CA GLY A 204 -32.59 -4.61 -58.38
C GLY A 204 -33.26 -5.76 -57.62
N ILE A 205 -32.53 -6.83 -57.27
CA ILE A 205 -33.07 -7.97 -56.51
C ILE A 205 -33.31 -7.54 -55.05
N SER A 206 -34.56 -7.20 -54.74
CA SER A 206 -35.02 -6.83 -53.38
C SER A 206 -35.25 -8.04 -52.47
N GLN A 207 -35.59 -9.20 -53.05
CA GLN A 207 -35.72 -10.47 -52.33
C GLN A 207 -34.98 -11.57 -53.11
N GLY A 208 -34.03 -12.25 -52.47
CA GLY A 208 -33.32 -13.37 -53.09
C GLY A 208 -34.22 -14.59 -53.25
N ILE A 209 -34.80 -15.05 -52.14
CA ILE A 209 -35.87 -16.07 -52.14
C ILE A 209 -37.13 -15.47 -51.51
N SER A 210 -38.28 -15.65 -52.17
CA SER A 210 -39.57 -15.12 -51.75
C SER A 210 -40.63 -16.22 -51.66
N LEU A 211 -41.15 -16.47 -50.46
CA LEU A 211 -42.33 -17.30 -50.21
C LEU A 211 -43.48 -16.38 -49.78
N VAL A 212 -44.55 -16.33 -50.58
CA VAL A 212 -45.73 -15.51 -50.28
C VAL A 212 -46.99 -16.39 -50.33
N SER A 213 -47.57 -16.70 -49.16
CA SER A 213 -48.70 -17.64 -49.05
C SER A 213 -48.46 -19.00 -49.73
N ALA A 214 -47.23 -19.50 -49.61
CA ALA A 214 -46.69 -20.69 -50.29
C ALA A 214 -46.19 -21.73 -49.28
N GLN A 215 -46.14 -22.99 -49.70
CA GLN A 215 -45.75 -24.14 -48.88
C GLN A 215 -44.51 -24.86 -49.42
N LEU A 216 -43.58 -25.20 -48.52
CA LEU A 216 -42.48 -26.15 -48.79
C LEU A 216 -42.58 -27.33 -47.82
N LEU A 217 -42.54 -28.56 -48.33
CA LEU A 217 -42.79 -29.76 -47.54
C LEU A 217 -41.75 -30.85 -47.81
N THR A 218 -41.15 -31.40 -46.74
CA THR A 218 -40.47 -32.70 -46.79
C THR A 218 -41.18 -33.71 -45.90
N THR A 219 -41.46 -34.89 -46.44
CA THR A 219 -42.14 -35.99 -45.74
C THR A 219 -41.20 -37.13 -45.33
N GLY A 220 -39.92 -37.06 -45.74
CA GLY A 220 -38.90 -38.09 -45.53
C GLY A 220 -37.56 -37.50 -45.07
N THR A 221 -36.45 -38.09 -45.55
CA THR A 221 -35.08 -37.68 -45.17
C THR A 221 -34.54 -36.48 -45.95
N GLY A 222 -35.23 -36.06 -47.03
CA GLY A 222 -34.76 -35.00 -47.92
C GLY A 222 -34.84 -33.62 -47.25
N GLY A 223 -33.71 -32.93 -47.10
CA GLY A 223 -33.68 -31.60 -46.46
C GLY A 223 -34.29 -30.48 -47.32
N ILE A 224 -34.66 -29.37 -46.69
CA ILE A 224 -35.06 -28.11 -47.35
C ILE A 224 -33.97 -27.08 -47.09
N VAL A 225 -33.34 -26.55 -48.15
CA VAL A 225 -32.25 -25.58 -48.08
C VAL A 225 -32.60 -24.34 -48.91
N LEU A 226 -32.64 -23.16 -48.26
CA LEU A 226 -32.92 -21.87 -48.91
C LEU A 226 -31.74 -20.90 -48.69
N ASN A 227 -30.96 -20.62 -49.72
CA ASN A 227 -29.81 -19.71 -49.70
C ASN A 227 -30.08 -18.46 -50.55
N GLY A 228 -30.70 -17.42 -49.98
CA GLY A 228 -31.14 -16.24 -50.72
C GLY A 228 -30.36 -14.96 -50.39
N SER A 229 -30.04 -14.15 -51.41
CA SER A 229 -29.42 -12.84 -51.20
C SER A 229 -30.11 -11.70 -51.96
N ALA A 230 -30.21 -10.53 -51.33
CA ALA A 230 -30.59 -9.28 -52.00
C ALA A 230 -29.36 -8.44 -52.39
N THR A 231 -29.49 -7.60 -53.43
CA THR A 231 -28.38 -6.86 -54.04
C THR A 231 -27.76 -5.83 -53.08
N GLN A 232 -26.43 -5.72 -53.05
CA GLN A 232 -25.74 -4.69 -52.24
C GLN A 232 -25.95 -3.23 -52.73
N ALA A 233 -26.29 -3.01 -54.01
CA ALA A 233 -26.31 -1.68 -54.63
C ALA A 233 -27.59 -1.38 -55.42
N GLY A 234 -27.70 -0.16 -55.95
CA GLY A 234 -28.78 0.32 -56.82
C GLY A 234 -29.92 1.05 -56.09
N PRO A 235 -30.78 1.79 -56.81
CA PRO A 235 -31.80 2.70 -56.25
C PRO A 235 -33.15 2.03 -55.94
N ALA A 236 -33.21 0.70 -55.82
CA ALA A 236 -34.48 -0.01 -55.60
C ALA A 236 -35.13 0.39 -54.27
N LEU A 237 -36.40 0.78 -54.36
CA LEU A 237 -37.28 1.17 -53.26
C LEU A 237 -37.77 -0.07 -52.49
N GLY A 238 -37.85 0.00 -51.17
CA GLY A 238 -38.42 -1.05 -50.33
C GLY A 238 -37.40 -1.95 -49.62
N SER A 239 -37.93 -2.70 -48.65
CA SER A 239 -37.19 -3.60 -47.76
C SER A 239 -36.41 -4.69 -48.53
N ARG A 240 -35.09 -4.76 -48.29
CA ARG A 240 -34.20 -5.74 -48.95
C ARG A 240 -33.91 -6.94 -48.06
N THR A 241 -34.32 -8.12 -48.48
CA THR A 241 -34.26 -9.35 -47.68
C THR A 241 -33.56 -10.48 -48.43
N GLY A 242 -32.67 -11.23 -47.77
CA GLY A 242 -32.08 -12.44 -48.38
C GLY A 242 -33.12 -13.52 -48.66
N VAL A 243 -33.80 -14.00 -47.61
CA VAL A 243 -34.96 -14.91 -47.70
C VAL A 243 -36.15 -14.30 -46.97
N SER A 244 -37.24 -14.01 -47.69
CA SER A 244 -38.48 -13.44 -47.13
C SER A 244 -39.61 -14.46 -47.19
N ILE A 245 -40.21 -14.73 -46.03
CA ILE A 245 -41.39 -15.60 -45.87
C ILE A 245 -42.54 -14.73 -45.33
N THR A 246 -43.67 -14.74 -46.04
CA THR A 246 -44.83 -13.88 -45.77
C THR A 246 -46.10 -14.72 -45.87
N ASN A 247 -46.75 -15.03 -44.74
CA ASN A 247 -47.81 -16.05 -44.66
C ASN A 247 -47.40 -17.41 -45.26
N GLY A 248 -46.10 -17.70 -45.31
CA GLY A 248 -45.54 -18.92 -45.90
C GLY A 248 -45.27 -19.99 -44.84
N ASP A 249 -45.23 -21.25 -45.25
CA ASP A 249 -45.17 -22.41 -44.36
C ASP A 249 -44.14 -23.43 -44.86
N ILE A 250 -43.18 -23.80 -44.01
CA ILE A 250 -42.10 -24.75 -44.32
C ILE A 250 -42.13 -25.88 -43.31
N ARG A 251 -42.24 -27.13 -43.77
CA ARG A 251 -42.46 -28.30 -42.89
C ARG A 251 -41.54 -29.47 -43.18
N SER A 252 -41.09 -30.13 -42.13
CA SER A 252 -40.49 -31.47 -42.15
C SER A 252 -41.31 -32.42 -41.28
N THR A 253 -41.95 -33.42 -41.90
CA THR A 253 -43.03 -34.20 -41.27
C THR A 253 -42.72 -35.69 -41.10
N GLN A 254 -41.50 -36.15 -41.39
CA GLN A 254 -41.09 -37.51 -41.04
C GLN A 254 -41.09 -37.68 -39.51
N ASN A 255 -41.88 -38.62 -39.01
CA ASN A 255 -42.01 -38.91 -37.57
C ASN A 255 -41.00 -39.98 -37.10
N SER A 256 -39.73 -39.84 -37.48
CA SER A 256 -38.61 -40.62 -36.95
C SER A 256 -37.28 -39.84 -37.04
N PRO A 257 -36.25 -40.18 -36.25
CA PRO A 257 -34.90 -39.65 -36.41
C PRO A 257 -34.39 -39.80 -37.85
N GLY A 258 -33.65 -38.80 -38.34
CA GLY A 258 -33.20 -38.73 -39.74
C GLY A 258 -34.14 -37.97 -40.68
N ALA A 259 -35.25 -37.41 -40.17
CA ALA A 259 -36.12 -36.51 -40.91
C ALA A 259 -35.35 -35.32 -41.52
N GLY A 260 -35.75 -34.88 -42.72
CA GLY A 260 -35.08 -33.82 -43.47
C GLY A 260 -34.95 -32.52 -42.67
N ALA A 261 -33.73 -32.00 -42.56
CA ALA A 261 -33.46 -30.74 -41.88
C ALA A 261 -33.94 -29.52 -42.70
N ILE A 262 -34.25 -28.41 -42.03
CA ILE A 262 -34.63 -27.14 -42.65
C ILE A 262 -33.52 -26.12 -42.39
N THR A 263 -32.83 -25.68 -43.44
CA THR A 263 -31.74 -24.69 -43.37
C THR A 263 -32.06 -23.48 -44.23
N ILE A 264 -32.01 -22.29 -43.65
CA ILE A 264 -32.27 -21.03 -44.34
C ILE A 264 -31.11 -20.07 -44.11
N THR A 265 -30.38 -19.75 -45.17
CA THR A 265 -29.30 -18.76 -45.18
C THR A 265 -29.76 -17.52 -45.94
N GLY A 266 -29.66 -16.35 -45.33
CA GLY A 266 -30.17 -15.10 -45.93
C GLY A 266 -29.20 -13.94 -45.79
N HIS A 267 -28.86 -13.28 -46.89
CA HIS A 267 -28.06 -12.04 -46.90
C HIS A 267 -28.87 -10.83 -47.40
N GLY A 268 -29.05 -9.84 -46.52
CA GLY A 268 -29.74 -8.58 -46.82
C GLY A 268 -28.98 -7.73 -47.84
N GLY A 269 -29.73 -6.90 -48.57
CA GLY A 269 -29.19 -5.98 -49.57
C GLY A 269 -28.90 -4.59 -48.98
N GLY A 270 -27.97 -3.86 -49.60
CA GLY A 270 -27.69 -2.48 -49.21
C GLY A 270 -28.74 -1.52 -49.77
N SER A 271 -29.21 -0.56 -48.99
CA SER A 271 -30.16 0.47 -49.45
C SER A 271 -29.78 1.87 -48.98
N GLN A 272 -29.88 2.83 -49.89
CA GLN A 272 -29.68 4.25 -49.60
C GLN A 272 -30.96 4.95 -49.09
N THR A 273 -32.09 4.24 -49.09
CA THR A 273 -33.39 4.71 -48.56
C THR A 273 -33.59 4.30 -47.10
N ALA A 274 -34.64 4.82 -46.47
CA ALA A 274 -35.06 4.49 -45.11
C ALA A 274 -35.73 3.09 -44.97
N ASP A 275 -35.36 2.13 -45.83
CA ASP A 275 -35.96 0.79 -45.88
C ASP A 275 -35.18 -0.23 -45.03
N TYR A 276 -35.90 -0.96 -44.17
CA TYR A 276 -35.31 -1.96 -43.28
C TYR A 276 -34.82 -3.19 -44.05
N SER A 277 -33.61 -3.69 -43.76
CA SER A 277 -33.02 -4.86 -44.43
C SER A 277 -32.85 -6.05 -43.48
N ALA A 278 -33.19 -7.26 -43.93
CA ALA A 278 -33.01 -8.48 -43.15
C ALA A 278 -32.17 -9.51 -43.90
N GLY A 279 -31.43 -10.35 -43.18
CA GLY A 279 -30.90 -11.58 -43.76
C GLY A 279 -32.04 -12.56 -44.06
N VAL A 280 -32.69 -13.04 -43.01
CA VAL A 280 -33.91 -13.87 -43.07
C VAL A 280 -35.05 -13.13 -42.40
N ARG A 281 -36.24 -13.09 -43.02
CA ARG A 281 -37.45 -12.51 -42.42
C ARG A 281 -38.64 -13.46 -42.51
N LEU A 282 -39.28 -13.74 -41.38
CA LEU A 282 -40.60 -14.35 -41.27
C LEU A 282 -41.61 -13.26 -40.87
N SER A 283 -42.75 -13.21 -41.56
CA SER A 283 -43.77 -12.18 -41.35
C SER A 283 -45.19 -12.69 -41.62
N SER A 284 -46.19 -12.02 -41.06
CA SER A 284 -47.62 -12.29 -41.30
C SER A 284 -48.00 -13.75 -41.07
N PHE A 285 -47.84 -14.24 -39.85
CA PHE A 285 -48.16 -15.62 -39.42
C PHE A 285 -47.42 -16.72 -40.20
N SER A 286 -46.18 -16.45 -40.66
CA SER A 286 -45.35 -17.47 -41.31
C SER A 286 -44.95 -18.59 -40.34
N SER A 287 -44.80 -19.81 -40.86
CA SER A 287 -44.54 -21.03 -40.10
C SER A 287 -43.29 -21.74 -40.61
N ILE A 288 -42.39 -22.13 -39.70
CA ILE A 288 -41.36 -23.13 -39.96
C ILE A 288 -41.50 -24.19 -38.88
N SER A 289 -41.69 -25.45 -39.25
CA SER A 289 -41.83 -26.54 -38.29
C SER A 289 -41.18 -27.85 -38.72
N SER A 290 -40.75 -28.64 -37.74
CA SER A 290 -40.11 -29.93 -37.95
C SER A 290 -40.34 -30.87 -36.78
N ILE A 291 -40.55 -32.16 -37.04
CA ILE A 291 -40.68 -33.15 -35.98
C ILE A 291 -39.29 -33.51 -35.42
N TYR A 292 -38.37 -33.99 -36.27
CA TYR A 292 -37.04 -34.48 -35.89
C TYR A 292 -35.87 -33.87 -36.69
N GLY A 293 -36.12 -33.23 -37.83
CA GLY A 293 -35.06 -32.61 -38.65
C GLY A 293 -34.68 -31.23 -38.11
N ASN A 294 -33.41 -30.97 -37.81
CA ASN A 294 -32.98 -29.70 -37.22
C ASN A 294 -33.39 -28.47 -38.05
N ILE A 295 -33.75 -27.38 -37.38
CA ILE A 295 -34.09 -26.09 -37.99
C ILE A 295 -32.93 -25.11 -37.77
N SER A 296 -32.38 -24.55 -38.85
CA SER A 296 -31.28 -23.58 -38.84
C SER A 296 -31.64 -22.32 -39.62
N LEU A 297 -31.60 -21.15 -38.96
CA LEU A 297 -31.86 -19.83 -39.56
C LEU A 297 -30.61 -18.96 -39.43
N ASN A 298 -29.90 -18.74 -40.54
CA ASN A 298 -28.62 -18.04 -40.60
C ASN A 298 -28.77 -16.72 -41.39
N GLY A 299 -28.94 -15.61 -40.69
CA GLY A 299 -29.26 -14.32 -41.28
C GLY A 299 -28.17 -13.26 -41.11
N GLN A 300 -27.75 -12.66 -42.22
CA GLN A 300 -26.87 -11.50 -42.24
C GLN A 300 -27.59 -10.26 -42.79
N GLY A 301 -27.69 -9.19 -42.01
CA GLY A 301 -28.35 -7.95 -42.41
C GLY A 301 -27.63 -7.19 -43.53
N GLY A 302 -28.37 -6.35 -44.25
CA GLY A 302 -27.83 -5.42 -45.25
C GLY A 302 -27.32 -4.11 -44.66
N THR A 303 -26.79 -3.25 -45.52
CA THR A 303 -26.32 -1.89 -45.20
C THR A 303 -27.37 -0.86 -45.60
N SER A 304 -28.23 -0.46 -44.66
CA SER A 304 -29.43 0.35 -44.89
C SER A 304 -29.40 1.71 -44.17
N GLY A 305 -30.19 2.68 -44.64
CA GLY A 305 -30.32 3.98 -43.98
C GLY A 305 -31.11 3.97 -42.67
N SER A 306 -32.16 3.13 -42.56
CA SER A 306 -33.00 3.08 -41.36
C SER A 306 -32.58 1.99 -40.37
N GLY A 307 -32.33 0.77 -40.81
CA GLY A 307 -31.85 -0.29 -39.93
C GLY A 307 -31.84 -1.69 -40.52
N SER A 308 -31.24 -2.64 -39.81
CA SER A 308 -31.15 -4.03 -40.27
C SER A 308 -31.29 -5.08 -39.18
N ALA A 309 -31.90 -6.22 -39.53
CA ALA A 309 -31.82 -7.45 -38.75
C ALA A 309 -30.86 -8.46 -39.41
N GLY A 310 -30.19 -9.29 -38.61
CA GLY A 310 -29.68 -10.57 -39.09
C GLY A 310 -30.84 -11.50 -39.43
N VAL A 311 -31.55 -11.95 -38.39
CA VAL A 311 -32.82 -12.70 -38.50
C VAL A 311 -33.95 -11.90 -37.85
N GLN A 312 -35.10 -11.80 -38.52
CA GLN A 312 -36.30 -11.14 -38.02
C GLN A 312 -37.50 -12.10 -38.08
N ILE A 313 -38.12 -12.39 -36.94
CA ILE A 313 -39.35 -13.17 -36.83
C ILE A 313 -40.42 -12.23 -36.27
N THR A 314 -41.43 -11.89 -37.06
CA THR A 314 -42.43 -10.88 -36.70
C THR A 314 -43.86 -11.22 -37.14
N GLY A 315 -44.84 -10.47 -36.65
CA GLY A 315 -46.24 -10.56 -37.05
C GLY A 315 -46.89 -11.92 -36.78
N GLY A 316 -46.72 -12.46 -35.57
CA GLY A 316 -47.32 -13.73 -35.14
C GLY A 316 -46.71 -14.98 -35.77
N SER A 317 -45.48 -14.90 -36.28
CA SER A 317 -44.82 -16.03 -36.96
C SER A 317 -44.30 -17.08 -35.97
N LEU A 318 -44.19 -18.34 -36.41
CA LEU A 318 -43.79 -19.50 -35.63
C LEU A 318 -42.52 -20.16 -36.19
N VAL A 319 -41.57 -20.50 -35.31
CA VAL A 319 -40.47 -21.44 -35.61
C VAL A 319 -40.46 -22.53 -34.54
N GLY A 320 -40.86 -23.76 -34.88
CA GLY A 320 -41.20 -24.77 -33.89
C GLY A 320 -40.73 -26.19 -34.20
N SER A 321 -39.98 -26.80 -33.28
CA SER A 321 -39.91 -28.25 -33.20
C SER A 321 -41.23 -28.79 -32.65
N THR A 322 -41.84 -29.76 -33.35
CA THR A 322 -43.16 -30.33 -33.06
C THR A 322 -43.14 -31.81 -32.67
N GLY A 323 -41.95 -32.44 -32.58
CA GLY A 323 -41.80 -33.82 -32.13
C GLY A 323 -42.29 -34.06 -30.70
N LEU A 324 -42.89 -35.23 -30.47
CA LEU A 324 -43.44 -35.64 -29.17
C LEU A 324 -42.38 -36.25 -28.23
N GLU A 325 -41.30 -36.81 -28.78
CA GLU A 325 -40.21 -37.41 -28.00
C GLU A 325 -39.15 -36.37 -27.59
N THR A 326 -38.85 -36.33 -26.30
CA THR A 326 -37.98 -35.30 -25.70
C THR A 326 -36.48 -35.48 -26.00
N ALA A 327 -36.01 -36.70 -26.25
CA ALA A 327 -34.58 -36.95 -26.48
C ALA A 327 -34.12 -36.70 -27.93
N THR A 328 -35.06 -36.67 -28.87
CA THR A 328 -34.82 -36.79 -30.32
C THR A 328 -35.37 -35.63 -31.14
N ALA A 329 -36.40 -34.91 -30.64
CA ALA A 329 -37.05 -33.80 -31.33
C ALA A 329 -36.08 -32.72 -31.85
N ALA A 330 -36.44 -32.09 -32.98
CA ALA A 330 -35.59 -31.15 -33.71
C ALA A 330 -35.00 -30.01 -32.84
N SER A 331 -33.70 -29.74 -32.97
CA SER A 331 -33.11 -28.52 -32.42
C SER A 331 -33.42 -27.30 -33.28
N VAL A 332 -33.46 -26.12 -32.65
CA VAL A 332 -33.67 -24.83 -33.32
C VAL A 332 -32.44 -23.95 -33.09
N THR A 333 -31.70 -23.66 -34.16
CA THR A 333 -30.52 -22.78 -34.14
C THR A 333 -30.78 -21.54 -34.96
N ILE A 334 -30.62 -20.36 -34.36
CA ILE A 334 -30.79 -19.07 -35.02
C ILE A 334 -29.49 -18.27 -34.85
N VAL A 335 -28.86 -17.90 -35.96
CA VAL A 335 -27.64 -17.09 -36.00
C VAL A 335 -27.96 -15.81 -36.77
N GLY A 336 -27.81 -14.65 -36.12
CA GLY A 336 -28.17 -13.36 -36.70
C GLY A 336 -27.08 -12.32 -36.49
N THR A 337 -26.59 -11.73 -37.58
CA THR A 337 -25.62 -10.62 -37.54
C THR A 337 -26.13 -9.43 -38.36
N ALA A 338 -26.28 -8.27 -37.74
CA ALA A 338 -26.61 -7.03 -38.44
C ALA A 338 -25.35 -6.28 -38.91
N ASN A 339 -25.45 -5.62 -40.07
CA ASN A 339 -24.35 -4.87 -40.70
C ASN A 339 -24.65 -3.37 -40.87
N SER A 340 -25.87 -2.91 -40.59
CA SER A 340 -26.26 -1.53 -40.85
C SER A 340 -25.55 -0.53 -39.93
N ALA A 341 -25.42 0.70 -40.44
CA ALA A 341 -24.99 1.90 -39.73
C ALA A 341 -26.12 2.96 -39.64
N GLY A 342 -27.38 2.54 -39.88
CA GLY A 342 -28.59 3.37 -39.79
C GLY A 342 -29.00 3.68 -38.35
N ALA A 343 -30.31 3.70 -38.06
CA ALA A 343 -30.84 3.96 -36.71
C ALA A 343 -30.79 2.73 -35.79
N GLU A 344 -31.08 1.52 -36.28
CA GLU A 344 -31.02 0.28 -35.49
C GLU A 344 -30.34 -0.88 -36.24
N ALA A 345 -29.57 -1.71 -35.53
CA ALA A 345 -28.92 -2.87 -36.12
C ALA A 345 -28.95 -4.08 -35.17
N ILE A 346 -30.00 -4.90 -35.28
CA ILE A 346 -30.33 -5.99 -34.36
C ILE A 346 -29.80 -7.33 -34.89
N GLY A 347 -29.06 -8.10 -34.09
CA GLY A 347 -28.59 -9.43 -34.51
C GLY A 347 -29.74 -10.38 -34.82
N ILE A 348 -30.54 -10.71 -33.81
CA ILE A 348 -31.77 -11.51 -33.92
C ILE A 348 -32.93 -10.74 -33.28
N GLN A 349 -34.04 -10.58 -33.99
CA GLN A 349 -35.27 -9.98 -33.49
C GLN A 349 -36.43 -11.00 -33.52
N VAL A 350 -37.09 -11.20 -32.37
CA VAL A 350 -38.36 -11.95 -32.27
C VAL A 350 -39.42 -10.99 -31.70
N ALA A 351 -40.31 -10.52 -32.56
CA ALA A 351 -41.20 -9.40 -32.30
C ALA A 351 -42.66 -9.67 -32.78
N GLY A 352 -43.56 -8.71 -32.57
CA GLY A 352 -44.96 -8.77 -33.00
C GLY A 352 -45.71 -10.03 -32.61
N LYS A 353 -45.66 -10.46 -31.33
CA LYS A 353 -46.32 -11.69 -30.81
C LYS A 353 -45.86 -13.01 -31.46
N SER A 354 -44.63 -13.06 -31.97
CA SER A 354 -44.09 -14.28 -32.60
C SER A 354 -43.67 -15.33 -31.57
N ARG A 355 -43.49 -16.59 -32.00
CA ARG A 355 -43.02 -17.67 -31.12
C ARG A 355 -41.88 -18.47 -31.74
N VAL A 356 -40.89 -18.81 -30.92
CA VAL A 356 -39.91 -19.87 -31.19
C VAL A 356 -40.08 -20.96 -30.12
N SER A 357 -40.11 -22.24 -30.50
CA SER A 357 -40.43 -23.33 -29.56
C SER A 357 -39.70 -24.64 -29.81
N THR A 358 -39.27 -25.32 -28.74
CA THR A 358 -38.80 -26.72 -28.80
C THR A 358 -39.44 -27.59 -27.71
N VAL A 359 -39.65 -28.87 -28.00
CA VAL A 359 -40.16 -29.87 -27.04
C VAL A 359 -39.02 -30.60 -26.32
N GLY A 360 -37.92 -30.86 -27.04
CA GLY A 360 -36.80 -31.67 -26.57
C GLY A 360 -35.44 -31.30 -27.17
N GLY A 361 -35.40 -30.95 -28.46
CA GLY A 361 -34.20 -30.38 -29.06
C GLY A 361 -33.78 -29.05 -28.42
N ALA A 362 -32.47 -28.80 -28.42
CA ALA A 362 -31.90 -27.57 -27.88
C ALA A 362 -32.33 -26.33 -28.68
N MET A 363 -32.39 -25.17 -28.01
CA MET A 363 -32.72 -23.88 -28.61
C MET A 363 -31.54 -22.91 -28.48
N THR A 364 -30.83 -22.65 -29.57
CA THR A 364 -29.61 -21.82 -29.58
C THR A 364 -29.82 -20.56 -30.40
N PHE A 365 -29.56 -19.40 -29.78
CA PHE A 365 -29.54 -18.10 -30.44
C PHE A 365 -28.13 -17.52 -30.35
N THR A 366 -27.58 -17.04 -31.47
CA THR A 366 -26.30 -16.31 -31.50
C THR A 366 -26.49 -15.01 -32.25
N GLY A 367 -26.65 -13.93 -31.49
CA GLY A 367 -27.02 -12.61 -32.00
C GLY A 367 -25.89 -11.59 -31.92
N ARG A 368 -25.60 -10.91 -33.04
CA ARG A 368 -24.61 -9.82 -33.13
C ARG A 368 -25.23 -8.56 -33.72
N GLY A 369 -25.35 -7.53 -32.89
CA GLY A 369 -25.79 -6.21 -33.33
C GLY A 369 -24.76 -5.55 -34.27
N GLY A 370 -25.23 -4.58 -35.05
CA GLY A 370 -24.39 -3.82 -35.99
C GLY A 370 -24.00 -2.43 -35.47
N ASN A 371 -23.44 -1.60 -36.35
CA ASN A 371 -22.83 -0.32 -35.98
C ASN A 371 -23.78 0.87 -36.24
N ALA A 372 -25.08 0.68 -36.04
CA ALA A 372 -26.10 1.72 -36.17
C ALA A 372 -26.07 2.68 -34.98
N VAL A 373 -26.46 3.95 -35.19
CA VAL A 373 -26.28 5.03 -34.19
C VAL A 373 -27.25 4.97 -33.01
N GLY A 374 -28.27 4.11 -33.07
CA GLY A 374 -29.20 3.81 -31.98
C GLY A 374 -29.07 2.36 -31.49
N ASN A 375 -30.09 1.91 -30.76
CA ASN A 375 -30.08 0.63 -30.06
C ASN A 375 -29.83 -0.54 -31.03
N SER A 376 -28.69 -1.20 -30.86
CA SER A 376 -28.19 -2.25 -31.74
C SER A 376 -27.91 -3.54 -30.96
N PRO A 377 -28.94 -4.17 -30.35
CA PRO A 377 -28.79 -5.32 -29.49
C PRO A 377 -28.37 -6.59 -30.24
N GLY A 378 -27.74 -7.52 -29.53
CA GLY A 378 -27.42 -8.85 -30.06
C GLY A 378 -28.68 -9.66 -30.32
N ILE A 379 -29.50 -9.83 -29.28
CA ILE A 379 -30.79 -10.53 -29.33
C ILE A 379 -31.86 -9.63 -28.72
N ASP A 380 -32.97 -9.42 -29.43
CA ASP A 380 -34.17 -8.71 -28.95
C ASP A 380 -35.39 -9.64 -29.03
N VAL A 381 -35.99 -9.96 -27.88
CA VAL A 381 -37.27 -10.69 -27.78
C VAL A 381 -38.30 -9.74 -27.18
N SER A 382 -39.20 -9.25 -28.02
CA SER A 382 -40.03 -8.09 -27.69
C SER A 382 -41.48 -8.21 -28.17
N GLN A 383 -42.30 -7.21 -27.82
CA GLN A 383 -43.71 -7.10 -28.27
C GLN A 383 -44.56 -8.36 -28.00
N LEU A 384 -44.49 -8.89 -26.78
CA LEU A 384 -45.22 -10.07 -26.30
C LEU A 384 -44.84 -11.39 -26.99
N SER A 385 -43.68 -11.46 -27.64
CA SER A 385 -43.17 -12.67 -28.28
C SER A 385 -42.69 -13.71 -27.26
N GLN A 386 -42.65 -14.99 -27.64
CA GLN A 386 -42.37 -16.10 -26.73
C GLN A 386 -41.21 -16.95 -27.22
N LEU A 387 -40.28 -17.29 -26.32
CA LEU A 387 -39.44 -18.47 -26.45
C LEU A 387 -40.01 -19.57 -25.53
N MET A 388 -40.39 -20.72 -26.09
CA MET A 388 -40.98 -21.83 -25.32
C MET A 388 -40.08 -23.08 -25.33
N LEU A 389 -39.79 -23.62 -24.15
CA LEU A 389 -39.01 -24.83 -23.97
C LEU A 389 -39.86 -25.93 -23.32
N GLY A 390 -39.67 -27.17 -23.78
CA GLY A 390 -39.94 -28.36 -22.99
C GLY A 390 -38.71 -28.72 -22.15
N SER A 391 -38.01 -29.78 -22.56
CA SER A 391 -36.83 -30.34 -21.85
C SER A 391 -35.47 -29.95 -22.45
N GLY A 392 -35.45 -29.47 -23.70
CA GLY A 392 -34.22 -29.08 -24.39
C GLY A 392 -33.57 -27.83 -23.81
N ALA A 393 -32.25 -27.84 -23.67
CA ALA A 393 -31.51 -26.70 -23.13
C ALA A 393 -31.57 -25.47 -24.06
N MET A 394 -31.54 -24.27 -23.47
CA MET A 394 -31.49 -22.99 -24.17
C MET A 394 -30.15 -22.29 -23.95
N LEU A 395 -29.62 -21.70 -25.03
CA LEU A 395 -28.55 -20.70 -24.98
C LEU A 395 -28.96 -19.46 -25.76
N LEU A 396 -29.00 -18.29 -25.10
CA LEU A 396 -29.06 -16.98 -25.75
C LEU A 396 -27.69 -16.32 -25.62
N ASP A 397 -26.90 -16.28 -26.69
CA ASP A 397 -25.58 -15.63 -26.73
C ASP A 397 -25.64 -14.35 -27.57
N GLY A 398 -25.72 -13.20 -26.90
CA GLY A 398 -26.03 -11.90 -27.51
C GLY A 398 -24.95 -10.85 -27.27
N SER A 399 -24.37 -10.32 -28.35
CA SER A 399 -23.49 -9.14 -28.32
C SER A 399 -24.12 -7.98 -29.06
N ALA A 400 -24.25 -6.83 -28.39
CA ALA A 400 -24.53 -5.56 -29.03
C ALA A 400 -23.39 -5.17 -29.99
N GLY A 401 -23.73 -4.30 -30.96
CA GLY A 401 -22.79 -3.76 -31.94
C GLY A 401 -22.19 -2.41 -31.56
N GLY A 402 -21.41 -1.80 -32.46
CA GLY A 402 -20.51 -0.68 -32.14
C GLY A 402 -21.17 0.66 -31.76
N GLY A 403 -22.48 0.84 -32.02
CA GLY A 403 -23.19 2.07 -31.67
C GLY A 403 -23.78 2.10 -30.25
N GLY A 404 -24.03 0.94 -29.66
CA GLY A 404 -24.60 0.80 -28.31
C GLY A 404 -25.83 -0.09 -28.28
N GLY A 405 -26.17 -0.58 -27.10
CA GLY A 405 -27.36 -1.41 -26.86
C GLY A 405 -27.08 -2.61 -25.97
N SER A 406 -28.11 -3.42 -25.72
CA SER A 406 -28.04 -4.57 -24.83
C SER A 406 -27.46 -5.81 -25.51
N GLY A 407 -26.72 -6.66 -24.78
CA GLY A 407 -26.30 -7.96 -25.30
C GLY A 407 -27.50 -8.85 -25.65
N VAL A 408 -28.30 -9.13 -24.63
CA VAL A 408 -29.65 -9.73 -24.77
C VAL A 408 -30.67 -8.77 -24.15
N ARG A 409 -31.77 -8.53 -24.86
CA ARG A 409 -32.89 -7.69 -24.45
C ARG A 409 -34.19 -8.47 -24.50
N LEU A 410 -34.93 -8.47 -23.39
CA LEU A 410 -36.20 -9.17 -23.23
C LEU A 410 -37.28 -8.22 -22.72
N GLY A 411 -38.47 -8.23 -23.31
CA GLY A 411 -39.68 -7.67 -22.70
C GLY A 411 -40.60 -6.87 -23.64
N GLY A 412 -41.77 -6.49 -23.12
CA GLY A 412 -42.85 -5.90 -23.91
C GLY A 412 -42.61 -4.44 -24.35
N ASP A 413 -43.43 -3.97 -25.29
CA ASP A 413 -43.60 -2.54 -25.51
C ASP A 413 -44.17 -1.89 -24.24
N ARG A 414 -43.69 -0.69 -23.90
CA ARG A 414 -44.03 -0.01 -22.64
C ARG A 414 -45.54 0.17 -22.48
N GLY A 415 -46.14 -0.46 -21.46
CA GLY A 415 -47.49 -0.15 -20.98
C GLY A 415 -48.58 -1.19 -21.22
N ILE A 416 -48.27 -2.42 -21.66
CA ILE A 416 -49.26 -3.50 -21.83
C ILE A 416 -49.01 -4.67 -20.87
N GLY A 417 -50.05 -4.99 -20.07
CA GLY A 417 -49.99 -5.75 -18.82
C GLY A 417 -49.66 -7.26 -18.88
N ILE A 418 -49.16 -7.78 -19.99
CA ILE A 418 -49.08 -9.22 -20.29
C ILE A 418 -47.83 -9.57 -21.12
N GLY A 419 -46.65 -9.16 -20.65
CA GLY A 419 -45.40 -9.58 -21.27
C GLY A 419 -45.21 -11.11 -21.21
N ILE A 420 -44.54 -11.66 -22.22
CA ILE A 420 -43.94 -13.00 -22.21
C ILE A 420 -42.49 -12.82 -22.66
N GLY A 421 -41.59 -13.67 -22.16
CA GLY A 421 -40.19 -13.74 -22.59
C GLY A 421 -39.77 -15.18 -22.86
N ILE A 422 -39.47 -15.92 -21.78
CA ILE A 422 -38.97 -17.29 -21.85
C ILE A 422 -39.80 -18.19 -20.92
N VAL A 423 -40.50 -19.17 -21.49
CA VAL A 423 -41.35 -20.12 -20.75
C VAL A 423 -40.74 -21.51 -20.81
N ALA A 424 -40.37 -22.09 -19.67
CA ALA A 424 -39.78 -23.42 -19.59
C ALA A 424 -40.71 -24.43 -18.89
N ASN A 425 -40.97 -25.56 -19.55
CA ASN A 425 -41.88 -26.62 -19.10
C ASN A 425 -41.07 -27.88 -18.77
N GLY A 426 -40.60 -27.98 -17.53
CA GLY A 426 -39.76 -29.08 -17.05
C GLY A 426 -38.29 -28.68 -16.91
N ASN A 427 -37.41 -29.65 -17.15
CA ASN A 427 -35.99 -29.63 -16.75
C ASN A 427 -35.03 -28.94 -17.72
N ALA A 428 -35.53 -28.10 -18.64
CA ALA A 428 -34.69 -27.36 -19.57
C ALA A 428 -33.74 -26.37 -18.84
N ASN A 429 -32.44 -26.62 -18.94
CA ASN A 429 -31.41 -25.69 -18.51
C ASN A 429 -31.39 -24.46 -19.44
N MET A 430 -31.42 -23.25 -18.88
CA MET A 430 -31.38 -21.99 -19.61
C MET A 430 -30.08 -21.23 -19.31
N GLU A 431 -29.41 -20.73 -20.34
CA GLU A 431 -28.26 -19.83 -20.18
C GLU A 431 -28.40 -18.57 -21.04
N LEU A 432 -28.31 -17.41 -20.40
CA LEU A 432 -28.32 -16.09 -21.03
C LEU A 432 -26.91 -15.49 -20.90
N ARG A 433 -26.26 -15.22 -22.03
CA ARG A 433 -24.95 -14.58 -22.11
C ARG A 433 -25.06 -13.25 -22.83
N GLY A 434 -24.70 -12.18 -22.12
CA GLY A 434 -24.79 -10.82 -22.61
C GLY A 434 -23.42 -10.20 -22.89
N LYS A 435 -23.35 -9.32 -23.89
CA LYS A 435 -22.31 -8.30 -24.05
C LYS A 435 -22.91 -7.01 -24.61
N GLY A 436 -23.11 -6.01 -23.76
CA GLY A 436 -23.52 -4.67 -24.12
C GLY A 436 -22.36 -3.82 -24.64
N THR A 437 -22.68 -2.64 -25.15
CA THR A 437 -21.73 -1.65 -25.68
C THR A 437 -22.20 -0.23 -25.38
N ASN A 438 -21.26 0.72 -25.32
CA ASN A 438 -21.50 2.17 -25.15
C ASN A 438 -22.47 2.54 -24.00
N GLY A 439 -22.40 1.82 -22.87
CA GLY A 439 -23.26 2.04 -21.70
C GLY A 439 -24.57 1.26 -21.70
N GLY A 440 -24.90 0.52 -22.77
CA GLY A 440 -25.96 -0.49 -22.75
C GLY A 440 -25.58 -1.70 -21.87
N PRO A 441 -26.54 -2.34 -21.18
CA PRO A 441 -26.28 -3.44 -20.26
C PRO A 441 -25.93 -4.75 -21.01
N ASP A 442 -25.23 -5.68 -20.36
CA ASP A 442 -25.04 -7.01 -20.97
C ASP A 442 -26.38 -7.76 -21.09
N LEU A 443 -27.21 -7.74 -20.05
CA LEU A 443 -28.58 -8.29 -20.07
C LEU A 443 -29.60 -7.21 -19.65
N GLN A 444 -30.63 -6.98 -20.47
CA GLN A 444 -31.75 -6.09 -20.14
C GLN A 444 -33.06 -6.88 -20.05
N ILE A 445 -33.74 -6.79 -18.91
CA ILE A 445 -34.99 -7.50 -18.61
C ILE A 445 -36.06 -6.44 -18.26
N LEU A 446 -36.91 -6.14 -19.24
CA LEU A 446 -37.90 -5.06 -19.17
C LEU A 446 -39.22 -5.52 -18.52
N PRO A 447 -40.14 -4.59 -18.17
CA PRO A 447 -41.38 -4.92 -17.48
C PRO A 447 -42.22 -5.98 -18.20
N GLY A 448 -42.83 -6.86 -17.41
CA GLY A 448 -43.63 -8.00 -17.86
C GLY A 448 -42.81 -9.20 -18.34
N THR A 449 -41.48 -9.20 -18.20
CA THR A 449 -40.66 -10.34 -18.62
C THR A 449 -40.67 -11.46 -17.58
N PHE A 450 -41.16 -12.63 -18.00
CA PHE A 450 -41.02 -13.89 -17.26
C PHE A 450 -39.90 -14.73 -17.86
N ILE A 451 -39.07 -15.34 -17.01
CA ILE A 451 -38.03 -16.30 -17.39
C ILE A 451 -38.18 -17.57 -16.54
N GLY A 452 -38.46 -18.69 -17.20
CA GLY A 452 -38.73 -19.97 -16.57
C GLY A 452 -40.22 -20.16 -16.32
N GLY A 453 -40.63 -20.24 -15.06
CA GLY A 453 -42.02 -20.40 -14.63
C GLY A 453 -42.21 -21.45 -13.53
N ALA A 454 -43.43 -21.59 -13.02
CA ALA A 454 -43.76 -22.53 -11.94
C ALA A 454 -43.54 -24.02 -12.31
N SER A 455 -43.44 -24.34 -13.60
CA SER A 455 -43.14 -25.69 -14.10
C SER A 455 -41.67 -25.87 -14.52
N ALA A 456 -40.81 -24.87 -14.35
CA ALA A 456 -39.40 -24.97 -14.68
C ALA A 456 -38.61 -25.65 -13.54
N SER A 457 -37.72 -26.59 -13.88
CA SER A 457 -36.83 -27.29 -12.93
C SER A 457 -35.37 -27.40 -13.38
N GLY A 458 -35.03 -26.92 -14.58
CA GLY A 458 -33.64 -26.77 -15.02
C GLY A 458 -32.96 -25.55 -14.39
N GLN A 459 -31.63 -25.49 -14.44
CA GLN A 459 -30.90 -24.31 -13.96
C GLN A 459 -31.21 -23.07 -14.83
N LEU A 460 -31.18 -21.89 -14.22
CA LEU A 460 -31.17 -20.59 -14.92
C LEU A 460 -29.81 -19.92 -14.68
N ALA A 461 -29.01 -19.78 -15.73
CA ALA A 461 -27.69 -19.16 -15.68
C ALA A 461 -27.68 -17.79 -16.39
N LEU A 462 -27.26 -16.75 -15.68
CA LEU A 462 -27.03 -15.40 -16.20
C LEU A 462 -25.52 -15.13 -16.21
N THR A 463 -24.95 -14.83 -17.38
CA THR A 463 -23.52 -14.54 -17.56
C THR A 463 -23.36 -13.16 -18.20
N ALA A 464 -22.91 -12.20 -17.39
CA ALA A 464 -22.92 -10.78 -17.72
C ALA A 464 -21.75 -10.04 -17.06
N LYS A 465 -21.47 -8.82 -17.51
CA LYS A 465 -20.83 -7.76 -16.73
C LYS A 465 -21.88 -6.92 -16.01
N THR A 466 -22.97 -6.55 -16.68
CA THR A 466 -24.07 -5.76 -16.11
C THR A 466 -25.43 -6.40 -16.41
N ILE A 467 -26.31 -6.36 -15.41
CA ILE A 467 -27.70 -6.79 -15.54
C ILE A 467 -28.57 -5.58 -15.19
N GLU A 468 -29.59 -5.31 -15.99
CA GLU A 468 -30.61 -4.30 -15.71
C GLU A 468 -31.97 -5.01 -15.72
N MET A 469 -32.68 -5.03 -14.58
CA MET A 469 -34.07 -5.47 -14.54
C MET A 469 -34.97 -4.30 -14.14
N THR A 470 -35.80 -3.83 -15.07
CA THR A 470 -36.66 -2.66 -14.85
C THR A 470 -38.06 -3.08 -14.42
N GLY A 471 -38.50 -2.61 -13.25
CA GLY A 471 -39.85 -2.81 -12.74
C GLY A 471 -40.95 -2.00 -13.44
N GLY A 472 -42.20 -2.30 -13.13
CA GLY A 472 -43.35 -1.59 -13.68
C GLY A 472 -44.66 -1.93 -12.97
N VAL A 473 -45.63 -1.00 -13.02
CA VAL A 473 -46.88 -1.08 -12.26
C VAL A 473 -47.66 -2.38 -12.56
N ASN A 474 -47.61 -3.33 -11.61
CA ASN A 474 -48.17 -4.69 -11.72
C ASN A 474 -47.58 -5.54 -12.88
N ILE A 475 -46.40 -5.18 -13.39
CA ILE A 475 -45.67 -5.87 -14.46
C ILE A 475 -44.16 -5.92 -14.15
N ASP A 476 -43.80 -6.26 -12.93
CA ASP A 476 -42.40 -6.47 -12.58
C ASP A 476 -41.81 -7.73 -13.26
N PRO A 477 -40.52 -7.73 -13.61
CA PRO A 477 -39.79 -8.93 -14.01
C PRO A 477 -39.94 -10.09 -13.02
N SER A 478 -39.82 -11.32 -13.53
CA SER A 478 -39.97 -12.52 -12.71
C SER A 478 -39.11 -13.67 -13.21
N LEU A 479 -38.09 -14.04 -12.44
CA LEU A 479 -37.24 -15.20 -12.68
C LEU A 479 -37.67 -16.32 -11.73
N SER A 480 -38.01 -17.50 -12.25
CA SER A 480 -38.39 -18.65 -11.40
C SER A 480 -38.05 -20.01 -12.00
N SER A 481 -37.48 -20.88 -11.17
CA SER A 481 -37.35 -22.32 -11.43
C SER A 481 -37.06 -23.05 -10.11
N SER A 482 -37.43 -24.33 -10.02
CA SER A 482 -36.96 -25.22 -8.95
C SER A 482 -35.52 -25.73 -9.13
N GLY A 483 -34.87 -25.41 -10.25
CA GLY A 483 -33.43 -25.63 -10.46
C GLY A 483 -32.55 -24.65 -9.66
N LYS A 484 -31.30 -24.45 -10.07
CA LYS A 484 -30.41 -23.43 -9.48
C LYS A 484 -30.46 -22.13 -10.28
N LEU A 485 -30.48 -20.99 -9.58
CA LEU A 485 -30.13 -19.70 -10.18
C LEU A 485 -28.61 -19.53 -10.09
N ILE A 486 -27.95 -19.17 -11.20
CA ILE A 486 -26.50 -18.93 -11.24
C ILE A 486 -26.27 -17.57 -11.90
N ILE A 487 -25.68 -16.61 -11.18
CA ILE A 487 -25.35 -15.28 -11.69
C ILE A 487 -23.83 -15.11 -11.61
N ARG A 488 -23.16 -15.07 -12.77
CA ARG A 488 -21.69 -15.08 -12.84
C ARG A 488 -21.12 -13.92 -13.66
N PRO A 489 -20.04 -13.27 -13.18
CA PRO A 489 -19.30 -12.31 -13.98
C PRO A 489 -18.60 -12.98 -15.17
N ARG A 490 -18.45 -12.22 -16.25
CA ARG A 490 -17.82 -12.68 -17.50
C ARG A 490 -16.30 -12.84 -17.43
N THR A 491 -15.61 -12.05 -16.61
CA THR A 491 -14.18 -12.21 -16.30
C THR A 491 -14.00 -12.79 -14.89
N ILE A 492 -12.77 -13.15 -14.51
CA ILE A 492 -12.44 -13.76 -13.21
C ILE A 492 -12.36 -12.75 -12.06
N ASP A 493 -12.05 -11.50 -12.40
CA ASP A 493 -11.63 -10.38 -11.55
C ASP A 493 -12.73 -9.32 -11.35
N ALA A 494 -13.77 -9.32 -12.18
CA ALA A 494 -14.89 -8.37 -12.07
C ALA A 494 -15.62 -8.52 -10.73
N SER A 495 -15.68 -7.42 -9.98
CA SER A 495 -16.34 -7.33 -8.68
C SER A 495 -17.86 -7.34 -8.79
N ILE A 496 -18.53 -7.67 -7.68
CA ILE A 496 -19.97 -7.89 -7.62
C ILE A 496 -20.57 -7.07 -6.48
N GLY A 497 -21.55 -6.22 -6.79
CA GLY A 497 -22.34 -5.49 -5.79
C GLY A 497 -23.72 -6.13 -5.61
N LEU A 498 -24.12 -6.42 -4.37
CA LEU A 498 -25.42 -6.99 -4.03
C LEU A 498 -26.16 -6.05 -3.07
N GLY A 499 -27.34 -5.59 -3.46
CA GLY A 499 -28.17 -4.63 -2.69
C GLY A 499 -27.74 -3.18 -2.85
N ASP A 500 -28.53 -2.24 -2.33
CA ASP A 500 -28.39 -0.82 -2.67
C ASP A 500 -27.17 -0.15 -2.00
N GLY A 501 -26.40 0.62 -2.77
CA GLY A 501 -25.15 1.24 -2.30
C GLY A 501 -23.95 0.29 -2.21
N SER A 502 -24.11 -0.95 -2.68
CA SER A 502 -22.99 -1.86 -2.94
C SER A 502 -22.13 -1.40 -4.12
N VAL A 503 -20.89 -1.90 -4.21
CA VAL A 503 -19.92 -1.52 -5.26
C VAL A 503 -19.36 -2.76 -5.97
N GLY A 504 -19.63 -2.86 -7.26
CA GLY A 504 -19.05 -3.85 -8.16
C GLY A 504 -19.12 -3.44 -9.63
N GLU A 505 -18.59 -4.29 -10.51
CA GLU A 505 -18.87 -4.20 -11.95
C GLU A 505 -20.22 -4.83 -12.30
N LEU A 506 -20.53 -5.96 -11.65
CA LEU A 506 -21.80 -6.69 -11.72
C LEU A 506 -22.65 -6.34 -10.51
N ASN A 507 -23.51 -5.35 -10.65
CA ASN A 507 -24.38 -4.90 -9.57
C ASN A 507 -25.80 -5.45 -9.73
N LEU A 508 -26.46 -5.72 -8.61
CA LEU A 508 -27.89 -6.04 -8.50
C LEU A 508 -28.46 -5.26 -7.31
N SER A 509 -29.37 -4.33 -7.57
CA SER A 509 -30.06 -3.56 -6.53
C SER A 509 -30.97 -4.43 -5.65
N THR A 510 -31.40 -3.91 -4.49
CA THR A 510 -32.39 -4.59 -3.62
C THR A 510 -33.68 -4.92 -4.39
N THR A 511 -34.06 -4.02 -5.30
CA THR A 511 -35.23 -4.17 -6.18
C THR A 511 -35.05 -5.33 -7.18
N GLU A 512 -33.88 -5.44 -7.80
CA GLU A 512 -33.60 -6.48 -8.80
C GLU A 512 -33.46 -7.88 -8.18
N LEU A 513 -32.82 -7.98 -7.01
CA LEU A 513 -32.84 -9.19 -6.18
C LEU A 513 -34.28 -9.58 -5.79
N GLY A 514 -35.16 -8.59 -5.61
CA GLY A 514 -36.59 -8.78 -5.38
C GLY A 514 -37.33 -9.56 -6.49
N TYR A 515 -36.85 -9.54 -7.74
CA TYR A 515 -37.46 -10.22 -8.89
C TYR A 515 -37.12 -11.72 -9.00
N PHE A 516 -36.17 -12.21 -8.20
CA PHE A 516 -35.96 -13.65 -8.05
C PHE A 516 -37.12 -14.20 -7.21
N ARG A 517 -37.89 -15.16 -7.76
CA ARG A 517 -38.95 -15.82 -7.00
C ARG A 517 -38.34 -16.87 -6.06
N ASP A 518 -38.98 -17.01 -4.91
CA ASP A 518 -38.79 -18.11 -3.97
C ASP A 518 -39.01 -19.47 -4.64
N GLY A 519 -38.24 -20.49 -4.24
CA GLY A 519 -38.32 -21.87 -4.71
C GLY A 519 -37.12 -22.36 -5.53
N PHE A 520 -36.02 -21.61 -5.65
CA PHE A 520 -34.78 -22.09 -6.29
C PHE A 520 -34.03 -23.04 -5.35
N SER A 521 -33.56 -24.18 -5.86
CA SER A 521 -32.72 -25.13 -5.08
C SER A 521 -31.38 -24.57 -4.59
N ALA A 522 -30.94 -23.43 -5.13
CA ALA A 522 -29.91 -22.53 -4.61
C ALA A 522 -29.76 -21.30 -5.51
N ILE A 523 -29.33 -20.17 -4.95
CA ILE A 523 -28.88 -18.97 -5.67
C ILE A 523 -27.36 -18.89 -5.58
N THR A 524 -26.65 -19.10 -6.69
CA THR A 524 -25.18 -19.03 -6.77
C THR A 524 -24.74 -17.72 -7.40
N ILE A 525 -23.97 -16.91 -6.68
CA ILE A 525 -23.39 -15.66 -7.16
C ILE A 525 -21.86 -15.78 -7.29
N GLY A 526 -21.32 -15.26 -8.39
CA GLY A 526 -19.89 -15.29 -8.68
C GLY A 526 -19.47 -16.52 -9.48
N ARG A 527 -18.16 -16.83 -9.47
CA ARG A 527 -17.60 -17.93 -10.27
C ARG A 527 -17.13 -19.06 -9.38
N THR A 528 -17.71 -20.24 -9.59
CA THR A 528 -17.60 -21.41 -8.70
C THR A 528 -16.20 -22.06 -8.65
N TYR A 529 -15.33 -21.75 -9.60
CA TYR A 529 -13.98 -22.34 -9.68
C TYR A 529 -12.85 -21.31 -9.57
N ASP A 530 -12.96 -20.18 -10.27
CA ASP A 530 -11.87 -19.26 -10.60
C ASP A 530 -12.15 -17.78 -10.24
N GLY A 531 -13.24 -17.49 -9.54
CA GLY A 531 -13.63 -16.12 -9.16
C GLY A 531 -12.71 -15.50 -8.12
N THR A 532 -12.15 -14.34 -8.43
CA THR A 532 -11.26 -13.53 -7.57
C THR A 532 -11.74 -12.07 -7.44
N GLY A 533 -12.75 -11.65 -8.19
CA GLY A 533 -13.42 -10.36 -7.97
C GLY A 533 -14.03 -10.25 -6.57
N ALA A 534 -13.89 -9.08 -5.94
CA ALA A 534 -14.48 -8.80 -4.64
C ALA A 534 -16.01 -8.79 -4.69
N ILE A 535 -16.67 -9.24 -3.61
CA ILE A 535 -18.12 -9.14 -3.44
C ILE A 535 -18.40 -8.16 -2.30
N ASP A 536 -19.26 -7.17 -2.57
CA ASP A 536 -19.73 -6.20 -1.59
C ASP A 536 -21.25 -6.33 -1.43
N VAL A 537 -21.70 -6.72 -0.24
CA VAL A 537 -23.11 -6.96 0.07
C VAL A 537 -23.63 -5.86 0.99
N LYS A 538 -24.71 -5.18 0.60
CA LYS A 538 -25.38 -4.15 1.40
C LYS A 538 -26.90 -4.36 1.44
N ASN A 539 -27.42 -4.86 2.55
CA ASN A 539 -28.86 -5.12 2.77
C ASN A 539 -29.55 -6.05 1.72
N ALA A 540 -28.81 -6.95 1.08
CA ALA A 540 -29.23 -7.76 -0.06
C ALA A 540 -30.18 -8.93 0.31
N PRO A 541 -31.45 -8.94 -0.16
CA PRO A 541 -32.42 -10.00 0.17
C PRO A 541 -32.27 -11.26 -0.69
N PHE A 542 -32.30 -12.43 -0.04
CA PHE A 542 -32.36 -13.75 -0.65
C PHE A 542 -33.49 -14.57 -0.03
N LYS A 543 -34.20 -15.34 -0.87
CA LYS A 543 -35.38 -16.12 -0.48
C LYS A 543 -35.07 -17.61 -0.32
N ASP A 544 -33.97 -18.05 -0.91
CA ASP A 544 -33.46 -19.41 -0.96
C ASP A 544 -32.00 -19.45 -0.44
N ASP A 545 -31.43 -20.65 -0.28
CA ASP A 545 -30.00 -20.84 0.05
C ASP A 545 -29.09 -20.11 -0.95
N VAL A 546 -28.17 -19.28 -0.44
CA VAL A 546 -27.29 -18.44 -1.26
C VAL A 546 -25.82 -18.85 -1.13
N TYR A 547 -25.11 -18.88 -2.26
CA TYR A 547 -23.70 -19.28 -2.36
C TYR A 547 -22.89 -18.17 -3.02
N LEU A 548 -21.96 -17.55 -2.29
CA LEU A 548 -21.09 -16.48 -2.77
C LEU A 548 -19.66 -16.97 -3.04
N PHE A 549 -19.16 -16.73 -4.26
CA PHE A 549 -17.81 -17.14 -4.68
C PHE A 549 -16.98 -15.94 -5.21
N GLY A 550 -16.07 -15.41 -4.39
CA GLY A 550 -15.33 -14.18 -4.69
C GLY A 550 -13.88 -14.16 -4.16
N GLY A 551 -13.22 -13.00 -4.27
CA GLY A 551 -11.87 -12.74 -3.77
C GLY A 551 -11.85 -12.41 -2.27
N THR A 552 -12.32 -11.21 -1.94
CA THR A 552 -12.83 -10.79 -0.62
C THR A 552 -14.36 -10.80 -0.65
N ILE A 553 -15.01 -10.92 0.53
CA ILE A 553 -16.48 -10.88 0.64
C ILE A 553 -16.89 -10.01 1.84
N ASN A 554 -17.44 -8.83 1.57
CA ASN A 554 -17.97 -7.93 2.59
C ASN A 554 -19.48 -8.16 2.80
N LEU A 555 -19.92 -8.35 4.04
CA LEU A 555 -21.26 -8.83 4.40
C LEU A 555 -22.08 -7.79 5.20
N ASP A 556 -22.29 -6.58 4.69
CA ASP A 556 -23.07 -5.54 5.38
C ASP A 556 -24.59 -5.71 5.17
N GLY A 557 -25.13 -6.85 5.60
CA GLY A 557 -26.57 -7.15 5.58
C GLY A 557 -26.98 -8.14 4.50
N LEU A 558 -26.40 -9.34 4.51
CA LEU A 558 -26.88 -10.47 3.70
C LEU A 558 -28.17 -11.03 4.31
N ASN A 559 -29.30 -10.73 3.66
CA ASN A 559 -30.63 -10.99 4.18
C ASN A 559 -31.19 -12.34 3.68
N ALA A 560 -30.65 -13.47 4.19
CA ALA A 560 -31.08 -14.82 3.83
C ALA A 560 -32.25 -15.39 4.67
N GLY A 561 -32.60 -14.77 5.80
CA GLY A 561 -33.71 -15.22 6.65
C GLY A 561 -33.44 -16.61 7.27
N PRO A 562 -34.28 -17.64 7.04
CA PRO A 562 -34.00 -18.99 7.53
C PRO A 562 -32.96 -19.75 6.70
N ASN A 563 -32.62 -19.26 5.50
CA ASN A 563 -31.80 -19.98 4.51
C ASN A 563 -30.29 -19.84 4.79
N ILE A 564 -29.51 -20.82 4.33
CA ILE A 564 -28.07 -20.88 4.54
C ILE A 564 -27.35 -19.94 3.56
N ALA A 565 -26.47 -19.11 4.11
CA ALA A 565 -25.52 -18.29 3.37
C ALA A 565 -24.16 -18.99 3.34
N THR A 566 -23.77 -19.59 2.22
CA THR A 566 -22.47 -20.23 2.02
C THR A 566 -21.49 -19.25 1.36
N VAL A 567 -20.29 -19.09 1.92
CA VAL A 567 -19.25 -18.19 1.38
C VAL A 567 -17.94 -18.91 1.09
N VAL A 568 -17.32 -18.54 -0.04
CA VAL A 568 -16.02 -19.02 -0.52
C VAL A 568 -15.19 -17.80 -0.94
N SER A 569 -14.33 -17.34 -0.04
CA SER A 569 -13.44 -16.19 -0.21
C SER A 569 -12.04 -16.70 -0.58
N ARG A 570 -11.59 -16.46 -1.82
CA ARG A 570 -10.40 -17.12 -2.39
C ARG A 570 -9.08 -16.37 -2.23
N SER A 571 -9.13 -15.04 -2.10
CA SER A 571 -7.94 -14.19 -2.19
C SER A 571 -7.98 -13.01 -1.22
N GLY A 572 -8.66 -13.20 -0.09
CA GLY A 572 -8.82 -12.24 0.99
C GLY A 572 -9.93 -12.68 1.95
N SER A 573 -10.20 -11.88 2.97
CA SER A 573 -11.10 -12.22 4.07
C SER A 573 -12.59 -11.96 3.77
N VAL A 574 -13.43 -12.60 4.59
CA VAL A 574 -14.84 -12.32 4.81
C VAL A 574 -14.94 -11.27 5.94
N THR A 575 -15.58 -10.13 5.66
CA THR A 575 -15.58 -8.94 6.53
C THR A 575 -16.99 -8.39 6.76
N SER A 576 -17.14 -7.47 7.73
CA SER A 576 -18.18 -6.43 7.69
C SER A 576 -17.52 -5.04 7.84
N THR A 577 -18.30 -3.97 7.73
CA THR A 577 -17.81 -2.59 7.83
C THR A 577 -17.23 -2.32 9.22
N ALA A 578 -15.97 -1.91 9.24
CA ALA A 578 -15.23 -1.60 10.46
C ALA A 578 -15.98 -0.64 11.39
N GLY A 579 -16.09 -1.01 12.66
CA GLY A 579 -16.71 -0.19 13.70
C GLY A 579 -18.24 -0.15 13.70
N ASN A 580 -18.98 -1.01 12.98
CA ASN A 580 -20.45 -1.05 12.95
C ASN A 580 -21.07 -0.94 14.38
N PRO A 581 -21.71 0.20 14.73
CA PRO A 581 -22.19 0.46 16.08
C PRO A 581 -23.72 0.39 16.21
N VAL A 582 -24.47 0.01 15.15
CA VAL A 582 -25.93 0.16 15.09
C VAL A 582 -26.66 -1.02 14.47
N GLY A 583 -27.14 -1.93 15.32
CA GLY A 583 -28.52 -2.47 15.32
C GLY A 583 -29.04 -3.25 14.11
N LEU A 584 -28.25 -3.43 13.05
CA LEU A 584 -28.57 -4.26 11.89
C LEU A 584 -27.68 -5.51 11.90
N ASN A 585 -28.22 -6.60 11.35
CA ASN A 585 -27.50 -7.87 11.25
C ASN A 585 -26.74 -7.92 9.93
N ASP A 586 -25.44 -8.18 10.01
CA ASP A 586 -24.55 -8.39 8.88
C ASP A 586 -24.98 -9.62 8.07
N VAL A 587 -25.51 -10.66 8.74
CA VAL A 587 -26.19 -11.79 8.09
C VAL A 587 -27.44 -12.20 8.89
N THR A 588 -28.59 -12.38 8.23
CA THR A 588 -29.83 -12.80 8.92
C THR A 588 -30.08 -14.31 9.00
N GLY A 589 -29.42 -15.10 8.14
CA GLY A 589 -29.47 -16.57 8.15
C GLY A 589 -28.15 -17.24 8.57
N PRO A 590 -28.10 -18.58 8.65
CA PRO A 590 -26.89 -19.31 9.06
C PRO A 590 -25.72 -19.09 8.08
N LEU A 591 -24.55 -18.70 8.58
CA LEU A 591 -23.36 -18.42 7.76
C LEU A 591 -22.41 -19.63 7.73
N LEU A 592 -22.15 -20.17 6.54
CA LEU A 592 -21.24 -21.30 6.29
C LEU A 592 -20.00 -20.82 5.53
N VAL A 593 -18.89 -20.64 6.25
CA VAL A 593 -17.59 -20.26 5.68
C VAL A 593 -16.86 -21.52 5.23
N THR A 594 -16.84 -21.76 3.91
CA THR A 594 -16.29 -22.99 3.33
C THR A 594 -14.81 -22.85 3.01
N VAL A 595 -14.39 -21.67 2.53
CA VAL A 595 -12.99 -21.31 2.30
C VAL A 595 -12.81 -19.83 2.61
N GLY A 596 -11.67 -19.49 3.21
CA GLY A 596 -11.24 -18.12 3.44
C GLY A 596 -11.18 -17.73 4.90
N ASP A 597 -10.55 -16.60 5.17
CA ASP A 597 -10.37 -16.05 6.51
C ASP A 597 -11.58 -15.18 6.91
N VAL A 598 -12.06 -15.28 8.14
CA VAL A 598 -13.05 -14.34 8.69
C VAL A 598 -12.31 -13.31 9.51
N ALA A 599 -12.47 -12.03 9.18
CA ALA A 599 -11.85 -10.91 9.88
C ALA A 599 -12.89 -9.78 10.04
N PRO A 600 -13.57 -9.64 11.20
CA PRO A 600 -14.73 -8.77 11.35
C PRO A 600 -14.54 -7.34 10.83
N GLY A 601 -13.49 -6.61 11.24
CA GLY A 601 -13.12 -5.31 10.65
C GLY A 601 -12.01 -5.35 9.58
N GLY A 602 -11.67 -6.53 9.06
CA GLY A 602 -10.59 -6.72 8.08
C GLY A 602 -9.20 -6.47 8.68
N ASN A 603 -8.64 -5.28 8.44
CA ASN A 603 -7.30 -4.86 8.91
C ASN A 603 -7.34 -3.93 10.14
N VAL A 604 -8.53 -3.69 10.70
CA VAL A 604 -8.78 -2.91 11.91
C VAL A 604 -9.84 -3.63 12.76
N PRO A 605 -10.00 -3.29 14.05
CA PRO A 605 -11.11 -3.82 14.84
C PRO A 605 -12.48 -3.49 14.24
N GLY A 606 -13.35 -4.49 14.17
CA GLY A 606 -14.76 -4.41 13.78
C GLY A 606 -15.63 -5.41 14.53
N LYS A 607 -16.94 -5.37 14.28
CA LYS A 607 -17.89 -6.30 14.90
C LYS A 607 -18.78 -6.91 13.83
N MET A 608 -18.74 -8.24 13.73
CA MET A 608 -19.59 -9.00 12.83
C MET A 608 -20.84 -9.48 13.58
N VAL A 609 -22.01 -8.97 13.21
CA VAL A 609 -23.29 -9.27 13.88
C VAL A 609 -24.10 -10.26 13.05
N LEU A 610 -24.04 -11.53 13.44
CA LEU A 610 -24.81 -12.59 12.81
C LEU A 610 -26.09 -12.84 13.60
N ASN A 611 -27.21 -12.94 12.89
CA ASN A 611 -28.47 -13.32 13.50
C ASN A 611 -28.41 -14.79 13.95
N ALA A 612 -28.21 -15.71 13.00
CA ALA A 612 -28.18 -17.15 13.25
C ALA A 612 -26.75 -17.71 13.33
N GLY A 613 -26.64 -19.03 13.45
CA GLY A 613 -25.38 -19.74 13.69
C GLY A 613 -24.30 -19.60 12.61
N LEU A 614 -23.05 -19.88 13.01
CA LEU A 614 -21.84 -19.73 12.20
C LEU A 614 -21.08 -21.07 12.10
N PHE A 615 -20.66 -21.43 10.89
CA PHE A 615 -20.05 -22.72 10.59
C PHE A 615 -18.74 -22.54 9.83
N PHE A 616 -17.61 -22.81 10.47
CA PHE A 616 -16.29 -22.81 9.85
C PHE A 616 -15.93 -24.21 9.32
N GLN A 617 -15.61 -24.30 8.02
CA GLN A 617 -15.00 -25.50 7.42
C GLN A 617 -13.47 -25.49 7.57
N ALA A 618 -12.83 -26.65 7.47
CA ALA A 618 -11.40 -26.81 7.76
C ALA A 618 -10.45 -26.04 6.82
N SER A 619 -10.97 -25.45 5.73
CA SER A 619 -10.26 -24.55 4.81
C SER A 619 -10.53 -23.06 5.10
N SER A 620 -11.03 -22.74 6.30
CA SER A 620 -11.28 -21.37 6.78
C SER A 620 -10.50 -21.06 8.06
N SER A 621 -10.42 -19.77 8.42
CA SER A 621 -9.78 -19.29 9.65
C SER A 621 -10.60 -18.14 10.27
N LEU A 622 -10.27 -17.79 11.51
CA LEU A 622 -10.68 -16.56 12.17
C LEU A 622 -9.43 -15.74 12.49
N THR A 623 -9.34 -14.52 11.99
CA THR A 623 -8.29 -13.54 12.31
C THR A 623 -8.89 -12.39 13.11
N LEU A 624 -8.23 -12.01 14.21
CA LEU A 624 -8.70 -10.99 15.13
C LEU A 624 -7.65 -9.90 15.34
N ASN A 625 -8.02 -8.66 15.06
CA ASN A 625 -7.21 -7.47 15.32
C ASN A 625 -7.49 -6.95 16.73
N PHE A 626 -6.43 -6.82 17.53
CA PHE A 626 -6.43 -6.45 18.94
C PHE A 626 -5.62 -5.15 19.12
N ASN A 627 -6.33 -4.03 19.31
CA ASN A 627 -5.73 -2.69 19.46
C ASN A 627 -6.20 -1.96 20.76
N GLY A 628 -7.13 -2.56 21.52
CA GLY A 628 -7.70 -2.01 22.75
C GLY A 628 -8.76 -2.93 23.36
N THR A 629 -9.43 -2.49 24.43
CA THR A 629 -10.32 -3.33 25.26
C THR A 629 -11.81 -3.26 24.92
N THR A 630 -12.25 -2.34 24.05
CA THR A 630 -13.66 -2.21 23.63
C THR A 630 -13.98 -3.16 22.48
N PRO A 631 -15.06 -3.96 22.52
CA PRO A 631 -15.47 -4.78 21.38
C PRO A 631 -15.83 -3.92 20.16
N GLY A 632 -15.47 -4.37 18.96
CA GLY A 632 -15.83 -3.73 17.69
C GLY A 632 -15.05 -2.47 17.32
N THR A 633 -14.29 -1.89 18.25
CA THR A 633 -13.52 -0.65 18.05
C THR A 633 -12.12 -0.69 18.65
N GLY A 634 -11.92 -1.44 19.74
CA GLY A 634 -10.63 -1.82 20.29
C GLY A 634 -10.19 -3.22 19.87
N TYR A 635 -11.10 -4.19 19.80
CA TYR A 635 -10.79 -5.55 19.31
C TYR A 635 -11.92 -6.18 18.49
N ASP A 636 -11.56 -7.07 17.55
CA ASP A 636 -12.52 -7.79 16.71
C ASP A 636 -13.43 -8.73 17.52
N GLN A 637 -14.72 -8.70 17.20
CA GLN A 637 -15.74 -9.57 17.83
C GLN A 637 -16.74 -10.10 16.80
N ILE A 638 -17.05 -11.39 16.87
CA ILE A 638 -18.26 -11.97 16.26
C ILE A 638 -19.36 -12.00 17.34
N ALA A 639 -20.59 -11.64 17.00
CA ALA A 639 -21.75 -11.80 17.88
C ALA A 639 -22.87 -12.57 17.18
N ILE A 640 -23.44 -13.54 17.90
CA ILE A 640 -24.58 -14.35 17.47
C ILE A 640 -25.77 -13.97 18.35
N ILE A 641 -26.84 -13.43 17.74
CA ILE A 641 -27.91 -12.76 18.51
C ILE A 641 -29.25 -13.52 18.60
N ASN A 642 -29.52 -14.48 17.72
CA ASN A 642 -30.76 -15.27 17.74
C ASN A 642 -30.62 -16.47 18.72
N PRO A 643 -31.58 -16.70 19.63
CA PRO A 643 -31.51 -17.79 20.60
C PRO A 643 -31.28 -19.20 20.03
N ALA A 644 -30.66 -20.06 20.86
CA ALA A 644 -30.32 -21.44 20.55
C ALA A 644 -29.48 -21.64 19.26
N SER A 645 -28.67 -20.65 18.87
CA SER A 645 -27.80 -20.72 17.69
C SER A 645 -26.49 -21.47 17.97
N ALA A 646 -26.01 -22.23 16.98
CA ALA A 646 -24.75 -22.95 17.08
C ALA A 646 -23.58 -22.19 16.41
N VAL A 647 -22.43 -22.19 17.05
CA VAL A 647 -21.13 -21.96 16.41
C VAL A 647 -20.41 -23.30 16.28
N THR A 648 -20.05 -23.66 15.04
CA THR A 648 -19.40 -24.93 14.70
C THR A 648 -18.05 -24.67 14.06
N ILE A 649 -17.00 -25.27 14.61
CA ILE A 649 -15.61 -25.08 14.19
C ILE A 649 -15.06 -26.44 13.79
N SER A 650 -15.15 -26.78 12.50
CA SER A 650 -14.64 -28.08 12.05
C SER A 650 -13.12 -28.19 12.28
N GLY A 651 -12.68 -29.38 12.68
CA GLY A 651 -11.30 -29.64 13.09
C GLY A 651 -10.30 -29.31 11.98
N GLY A 652 -9.49 -28.28 12.22
CA GLY A 652 -8.54 -27.72 11.25
C GLY A 652 -8.64 -26.20 11.09
N THR A 653 -9.78 -25.60 11.44
CA THR A 653 -9.97 -24.15 11.44
C THR A 653 -8.98 -23.45 12.38
N ASN A 654 -8.18 -22.52 11.87
CA ASN A 654 -7.17 -21.80 12.66
C ASN A 654 -7.74 -20.51 13.27
N LEU A 655 -7.17 -20.10 14.41
CA LEU A 655 -7.43 -18.82 15.08
C LEU A 655 -6.13 -18.02 15.19
N TYR A 656 -6.10 -16.85 14.55
CA TYR A 656 -4.98 -15.91 14.53
C TYR A 656 -5.31 -14.62 15.30
N ILE A 657 -4.31 -14.02 15.95
CA ILE A 657 -4.45 -12.76 16.70
C ILE A 657 -3.37 -11.79 16.25
N ASN A 658 -3.78 -10.68 15.64
CA ASN A 658 -2.93 -9.54 15.31
C ASN A 658 -3.04 -8.52 16.45
N SER A 659 -2.11 -8.49 17.40
CA SER A 659 -2.14 -7.51 18.50
C SER A 659 -1.03 -6.48 18.42
N THR A 660 -1.40 -5.19 18.42
CA THR A 660 -0.46 -4.05 18.54
C THR A 660 -0.51 -3.36 19.91
N PHE A 661 -1.29 -3.89 20.87
CA PHE A 661 -1.32 -3.38 22.24
C PHE A 661 -0.97 -4.46 23.27
N THR A 662 -0.47 -4.01 24.42
CA THR A 662 -0.30 -4.85 25.61
C THR A 662 -1.55 -4.75 26.48
N PRO A 663 -2.33 -5.83 26.64
CA PRO A 663 -3.44 -5.90 27.59
C PRO A 663 -2.93 -6.18 29.01
N GLU A 664 -3.78 -6.02 30.03
CA GLU A 664 -3.43 -6.34 31.43
C GLU A 664 -3.60 -7.83 31.76
N ILE A 665 -2.89 -8.35 32.76
CA ILE A 665 -3.12 -9.71 33.28
C ILE A 665 -4.51 -9.76 33.92
N GLY A 666 -5.32 -10.74 33.52
CA GLY A 666 -6.74 -10.84 33.88
C GLY A 666 -7.71 -10.20 32.88
N GLN A 667 -7.21 -9.42 31.91
CA GLN A 667 -8.04 -8.88 30.83
C GLN A 667 -8.70 -10.02 30.03
N ARG A 668 -9.95 -9.79 29.62
CA ARG A 668 -10.75 -10.75 28.84
C ARG A 668 -11.14 -10.15 27.50
N PHE A 669 -11.06 -10.97 26.45
CA PHE A 669 -11.55 -10.66 25.11
C PHE A 669 -12.64 -11.66 24.78
N ARG A 670 -13.88 -11.21 24.68
CA ARG A 670 -15.00 -12.02 24.22
C ARG A 670 -15.03 -11.97 22.71
N ILE A 671 -14.31 -12.90 22.10
CA ILE A 671 -14.07 -12.93 20.65
C ILE A 671 -15.28 -13.49 19.88
N ILE A 672 -16.06 -14.36 20.53
CA ILE A 672 -17.39 -14.77 20.06
C ILE A 672 -18.38 -14.55 21.22
N ASP A 673 -19.37 -13.72 20.96
CA ASP A 673 -20.44 -13.26 21.85
C ASP A 673 -21.72 -14.05 21.54
N LEU A 674 -22.07 -15.01 22.39
CA LEU A 674 -23.28 -15.81 22.30
C LEU A 674 -24.31 -15.24 23.28
N VAL A 675 -25.07 -14.25 22.78
CA VAL A 675 -25.95 -13.38 23.59
C VAL A 675 -27.02 -14.18 24.36
N ASP A 676 -27.45 -15.31 23.81
CA ASP A 676 -28.42 -16.21 24.43
C ASP A 676 -27.73 -17.45 25.06
N PRO A 677 -27.99 -17.78 26.35
CA PRO A 677 -27.38 -18.93 27.02
C PRO A 677 -27.74 -20.33 26.49
N GLN A 678 -28.72 -20.48 25.59
CA GLN A 678 -29.01 -21.77 24.93
C GLN A 678 -28.19 -21.97 23.65
N SER A 679 -27.56 -20.92 23.15
CA SER A 679 -26.58 -20.98 22.06
C SER A 679 -25.30 -21.69 22.51
N PHE A 680 -24.49 -22.21 21.60
CA PHE A 680 -23.27 -22.94 21.99
C PHE A 680 -22.17 -22.94 20.93
N CYS A 681 -20.92 -22.94 21.36
CA CYS A 681 -19.78 -23.32 20.53
C CYS A 681 -19.47 -24.80 20.76
N ASN A 682 -19.59 -25.65 19.72
CA ASN A 682 -19.57 -27.12 19.90
C ASN A 682 -18.18 -27.77 19.80
N THR A 683 -17.17 -27.02 19.32
CA THR A 683 -15.84 -27.55 18.96
C THR A 683 -14.78 -26.46 19.07
N PRO A 684 -13.52 -26.81 19.43
CA PRO A 684 -12.44 -25.84 19.54
C PRO A 684 -11.71 -25.54 18.22
N PHE A 685 -11.13 -24.34 18.11
CA PHE A 685 -10.16 -23.99 17.07
C PHE A 685 -8.89 -24.86 17.16
N ALA A 686 -8.22 -25.07 16.03
CA ALA A 686 -6.96 -25.80 15.95
C ALA A 686 -5.88 -25.14 16.83
N GLY A 687 -5.23 -25.93 17.68
CA GLY A 687 -4.24 -25.42 18.66
C GLY A 687 -4.83 -24.77 19.91
N TRP A 688 -6.16 -24.66 20.03
CA TRP A 688 -6.85 -23.94 21.11
C TRP A 688 -7.95 -24.79 21.79
N PRO A 689 -7.63 -25.94 22.41
CA PRO A 689 -8.62 -26.71 23.20
C PRO A 689 -9.13 -25.93 24.42
N GLU A 690 -10.24 -26.36 25.03
CA GLU A 690 -10.75 -25.75 26.27
C GLU A 690 -9.66 -25.66 27.35
N GLY A 691 -9.46 -24.46 27.90
CA GLY A 691 -8.41 -24.19 28.88
C GLY A 691 -6.98 -24.21 28.34
N GLY A 692 -6.78 -24.42 27.03
CA GLY A 692 -5.49 -24.30 26.36
C GLY A 692 -5.00 -22.85 26.28
N SER A 693 -3.71 -22.67 26.00
CA SER A 693 -3.08 -21.35 25.94
C SER A 693 -2.05 -21.25 24.82
N GLN A 694 -1.91 -20.06 24.24
CA GLN A 694 -0.84 -19.68 23.32
C GLN A 694 -0.21 -18.36 23.76
N THR A 695 1.08 -18.17 23.49
CA THR A 695 1.77 -16.88 23.72
C THR A 695 1.99 -16.19 22.38
N ILE A 696 1.42 -14.99 22.23
CA ILE A 696 1.46 -14.19 21.00
C ILE A 696 1.95 -12.79 21.39
N ASN A 697 2.99 -12.30 20.73
CA ASN A 697 3.65 -11.01 21.03
C ASN A 697 3.98 -10.81 22.53
N GLY A 698 4.39 -11.88 23.22
CA GLY A 698 4.70 -11.87 24.66
C GLY A 698 3.50 -11.88 25.60
N VAL A 699 2.28 -12.10 25.08
CA VAL A 699 1.04 -12.16 25.87
C VAL A 699 0.50 -13.59 25.82
N THR A 700 0.38 -14.24 26.98
CA THR A 700 -0.17 -15.60 27.09
C THR A 700 -1.68 -15.55 27.26
N TYR A 701 -2.40 -15.78 26.17
CA TYR A 701 -3.86 -15.91 26.17
C TYR A 701 -4.26 -17.36 26.47
N LYS A 702 -5.18 -17.55 27.41
CA LYS A 702 -5.84 -18.82 27.71
C LYS A 702 -7.28 -18.77 27.21
N ILE A 703 -7.73 -19.75 26.44
CA ILE A 703 -9.09 -19.80 25.90
C ILE A 703 -10.05 -20.54 26.84
N THR A 704 -11.31 -20.11 26.82
CA THR A 704 -12.46 -20.91 27.25
C THR A 704 -13.64 -20.71 26.30
N TYR A 705 -14.40 -21.76 26.05
CA TYR A 705 -15.65 -21.79 25.27
C TYR A 705 -16.88 -21.75 26.18
N HIS A 706 -16.68 -21.48 27.48
CA HIS A 706 -17.70 -21.40 28.53
C HIS A 706 -17.67 -20.03 29.26
N GLY A 707 -17.26 -18.98 28.57
CA GLY A 707 -17.13 -17.63 29.13
C GLY A 707 -18.46 -16.90 29.27
N GLY A 708 -18.41 -15.74 29.94
CA GLY A 708 -19.49 -14.73 30.00
C GLY A 708 -20.88 -15.28 30.36
N THR A 709 -21.76 -15.42 29.37
CA THR A 709 -23.11 -16.01 29.47
C THR A 709 -23.13 -17.52 29.82
N GLY A 710 -21.97 -18.18 29.82
CA GLY A 710 -21.76 -19.62 30.07
C GLY A 710 -21.33 -20.42 28.83
N ASN A 711 -21.30 -19.75 27.67
CA ASN A 711 -21.12 -20.30 26.34
C ASN A 711 -20.28 -19.38 25.41
N ASP A 712 -19.87 -18.19 25.87
CA ASP A 712 -19.04 -17.27 25.08
C ASP A 712 -17.64 -17.85 24.86
N VAL A 713 -17.03 -17.54 23.70
CA VAL A 713 -15.61 -17.82 23.47
C VAL A 713 -14.79 -16.63 23.95
N VAL A 714 -14.02 -16.85 25.02
CA VAL A 714 -13.26 -15.81 25.73
C VAL A 714 -11.79 -16.18 25.82
N LEU A 715 -10.93 -15.23 25.41
CA LEU A 715 -9.49 -15.26 25.67
C LEU A 715 -9.20 -14.46 26.95
N LEU A 716 -8.62 -15.13 27.94
CA LEU A 716 -8.14 -14.54 29.20
C LEU A 716 -6.63 -14.34 29.12
N VAL A 717 -6.14 -13.13 29.37
CA VAL A 717 -4.69 -12.88 29.54
C VAL A 717 -4.25 -13.46 30.88
N THR A 718 -3.33 -14.43 30.84
CA THR A 718 -2.87 -15.17 32.03
C THR A 718 -1.43 -14.90 32.43
N ASN A 719 -0.59 -14.49 31.47
CA ASN A 719 0.77 -14.02 31.72
C ASN A 719 1.15 -12.97 30.66
N ILE A 720 2.09 -12.09 31.01
CA ILE A 720 2.76 -11.18 30.07
C ILE A 720 4.26 -11.38 30.26
N SER A 721 4.90 -12.01 29.27
CA SER A 721 6.35 -12.17 29.18
C SER A 721 7.04 -11.01 28.47
N ILE A 722 6.31 -9.93 28.12
CA ILE A 722 6.91 -8.67 27.67
C ILE A 722 7.73 -8.07 28.83
N ALA A 723 9.02 -7.83 28.60
CA ALA A 723 9.85 -7.10 29.55
C ALA A 723 9.58 -5.58 29.48
N SER A 724 9.74 -4.87 30.59
CA SER A 724 9.72 -3.39 30.60
C SER A 724 10.91 -2.81 31.37
N ILE A 725 11.42 -1.69 30.89
CA ILE A 725 12.52 -0.92 31.50
C ILE A 725 11.90 0.20 32.35
N ASN A 726 12.27 0.26 33.62
CA ASN A 726 11.71 1.16 34.62
C ASN A 726 12.82 1.87 35.42
N ASP A 727 12.45 2.80 36.30
CA ASP A 727 13.34 3.45 37.27
C ASP A 727 14.59 4.15 36.69
N LEU A 728 14.51 4.63 35.44
CA LEU A 728 15.59 5.40 34.78
C LEU A 728 15.99 6.70 35.54
N GLY A 729 15.15 7.15 36.47
CA GLY A 729 15.39 8.29 37.36
C GLY A 729 15.08 9.65 36.72
N PRO A 730 15.16 10.74 37.50
CA PRO A 730 14.93 12.11 37.02
C PRO A 730 15.99 12.53 35.99
N THR A 731 15.78 13.68 35.34
CA THR A 731 16.75 14.30 34.42
C THR A 731 18.15 14.34 35.05
N LEU A 732 19.15 13.83 34.31
CA LEU A 732 20.55 13.81 34.77
C LEU A 732 21.30 14.99 34.14
N THR A 733 21.99 15.78 34.94
CA THR A 733 22.89 16.84 34.43
C THR A 733 24.31 16.29 34.26
N VAL A 734 24.91 16.50 33.10
CA VAL A 734 26.26 16.01 32.71
C VAL A 734 27.09 17.19 32.17
N PRO A 735 28.37 17.35 32.58
CA PRO A 735 29.22 18.41 32.05
C PRO A 735 29.75 18.09 30.65
N VAL A 736 30.03 19.13 29.85
CA VAL A 736 30.65 19.05 28.50
C VAL A 736 32.09 18.50 28.44
N GLN A 737 32.68 18.18 29.59
CA GLN A 737 34.10 17.79 29.69
C GLN A 737 34.30 16.26 29.55
N PHE A 738 33.73 15.66 28.50
CA PHE A 738 33.85 14.23 28.12
C PHE A 738 34.01 13.27 29.33
N SER A 739 33.01 13.28 30.22
CA SER A 739 33.04 12.55 31.48
C SER A 739 31.97 11.45 31.49
N PRO A 740 32.30 10.18 31.15
CA PRO A 740 31.35 9.07 31.11
C PRO A 740 30.60 8.89 32.43
N THR A 741 29.33 9.33 32.43
CA THR A 741 28.49 9.40 33.63
C THR A 741 27.39 8.35 33.54
N PRO A 742 27.22 7.44 34.53
CA PRO A 742 26.16 6.43 34.52
C PRO A 742 24.77 7.06 34.39
N ILE A 743 24.04 6.72 33.34
CA ILE A 743 22.85 7.48 32.94
C ILE A 743 21.64 7.14 33.83
N ALA A 744 21.51 5.86 34.14
CA ALA A 744 20.34 5.27 34.79
C ALA A 744 20.75 4.26 35.90
N PRO A 745 21.53 4.68 36.91
CA PRO A 745 22.16 3.77 37.89
C PRO A 745 21.16 3.00 38.78
N ASN A 746 19.91 3.44 38.84
CA ASN A 746 18.84 2.78 39.60
C ASN A 746 17.88 1.95 38.72
N ALA A 747 18.08 1.92 37.40
CA ALA A 747 17.13 1.33 36.45
C ALA A 747 16.79 -0.12 36.79
N THR A 748 15.54 -0.51 36.63
CA THR A 748 15.06 -1.87 36.88
C THR A 748 14.43 -2.45 35.60
N VAL A 749 14.38 -3.79 35.55
CA VAL A 749 13.58 -4.50 34.55
C VAL A 749 12.41 -5.16 35.27
N SER A 750 11.24 -5.25 34.63
CA SER A 750 10.10 -6.04 35.12
C SER A 750 9.46 -6.87 33.99
N GLY A 751 8.52 -7.75 34.35
CA GLY A 751 7.96 -8.79 33.47
C GLY A 751 8.57 -10.17 33.74
N THR A 752 7.93 -11.23 33.21
CA THR A 752 8.33 -12.64 33.40
C THR A 752 9.14 -13.20 32.22
N ALA A 753 9.80 -12.30 31.48
CA ALA A 753 10.47 -12.61 30.22
C ALA A 753 11.67 -13.55 30.34
N ASN A 754 12.03 -14.21 29.22
CA ASN A 754 13.30 -14.92 29.13
C ASN A 754 14.44 -13.96 28.72
N PHE A 755 15.28 -13.63 29.71
CA PHE A 755 16.43 -12.73 29.54
C PHE A 755 17.67 -13.41 28.92
N ALA A 756 17.71 -14.75 28.88
CA ALA A 756 18.80 -15.48 28.25
C ALA A 756 18.78 -15.25 26.72
N ASN A 757 19.91 -14.85 26.14
CA ASN A 757 20.05 -14.41 24.73
C ASN A 757 19.29 -13.12 24.35
N SER A 758 18.81 -12.33 25.32
CA SER A 758 18.19 -11.03 25.06
C SER A 758 19.16 -10.00 24.43
N ARG A 759 18.64 -8.90 23.89
CA ARG A 759 19.37 -7.75 23.34
C ARG A 759 18.85 -6.45 23.92
N LEU A 760 19.70 -5.68 24.61
CA LEU A 760 19.42 -4.31 25.01
C LEU A 760 19.96 -3.34 23.94
N GLU A 761 19.14 -2.38 23.54
CA GLU A 761 19.47 -1.30 22.60
C GLU A 761 19.34 0.04 23.33
N VAL A 762 20.35 0.90 23.24
CA VAL A 762 20.36 2.25 23.82
C VAL A 762 20.94 3.25 22.83
N TRP A 763 20.26 4.38 22.60
CA TRP A 763 20.67 5.40 21.63
C TRP A 763 20.19 6.80 22.04
N VAL A 764 20.78 7.84 21.43
CA VAL A 764 20.36 9.23 21.63
C VAL A 764 19.42 9.65 20.50
N THR A 765 18.14 9.89 20.80
CA THR A 765 17.13 10.18 19.74
C THR A 765 17.38 11.50 19.01
N ASN A 766 18.09 12.42 19.66
CA ASN A 766 18.56 13.71 19.13
C ASN A 766 20.09 13.85 19.23
N GLY A 767 20.80 12.75 18.98
CA GLY A 767 22.26 12.67 19.03
C GLY A 767 22.96 13.43 17.89
N ILE A 768 24.12 13.98 18.20
CA ILE A 768 25.11 14.54 17.27
C ILE A 768 26.49 13.93 17.56
N TYR A 769 27.46 14.06 16.66
CA TYR A 769 28.79 13.44 16.79
C TYR A 769 29.51 13.65 18.15
N SER A 770 29.20 14.73 18.86
CA SER A 770 29.71 15.04 20.20
C SER A 770 29.09 14.21 21.35
N ASP A 771 28.02 13.44 21.10
CA ASP A 771 27.30 12.59 22.07
C ASP A 771 27.82 11.15 22.03
N TRP A 772 28.20 10.59 23.18
CA TRP A 772 28.83 9.27 23.28
C TRP A 772 28.15 8.39 24.32
N LEU A 773 27.84 7.15 23.94
CA LEU A 773 27.30 6.11 24.81
C LEU A 773 28.31 4.97 24.94
N SER A 774 28.59 4.55 26.17
CA SER A 774 29.54 3.45 26.44
C SER A 774 29.03 2.48 27.48
N GLY A 775 29.40 1.19 27.33
CA GLY A 775 29.09 0.11 28.27
C GLY A 775 29.61 0.32 29.71
N GLY A 776 30.53 1.26 29.92
CA GLY A 776 30.97 1.70 31.25
C GLY A 776 31.53 0.54 32.09
N ALA A 777 30.87 0.20 33.20
CA ALA A 777 31.30 -0.89 34.07
C ALA A 777 31.13 -2.30 33.46
N ALA A 778 30.40 -2.45 32.34
CA ALA A 778 30.40 -3.67 31.53
C ALA A 778 31.62 -3.76 30.58
N GLY A 779 32.29 -2.63 30.31
CA GLY A 779 33.39 -2.53 29.35
C GLY A 779 32.93 -2.54 27.89
N TRP A 780 33.85 -2.94 26.99
CA TRP A 780 33.65 -3.06 25.54
C TRP A 780 34.04 -4.46 25.07
N GLY A 781 33.31 -5.02 24.10
CA GLY A 781 33.47 -6.41 23.66
C GLY A 781 32.75 -7.38 24.61
N THR A 782 33.36 -8.53 24.92
CA THR A 782 32.75 -9.55 25.79
C THR A 782 32.76 -9.11 27.25
N PHE A 783 31.58 -8.91 27.85
CA PHE A 783 31.44 -8.52 29.25
C PHE A 783 31.27 -9.73 30.18
N TYR A 784 31.82 -9.60 31.39
CA TYR A 784 31.87 -10.65 32.41
C TYR A 784 31.25 -10.15 33.71
N ILE A 785 30.35 -10.93 34.30
CA ILE A 785 29.73 -10.63 35.60
C ILE A 785 30.09 -11.80 36.53
N ASN A 786 30.66 -11.49 37.69
CA ASN A 786 31.20 -12.48 38.65
C ASN A 786 32.17 -13.51 38.00
N GLY A 787 32.93 -13.09 36.99
CA GLY A 787 33.89 -13.93 36.26
C GLY A 787 33.29 -14.82 35.16
N VAL A 788 31.96 -14.81 34.97
CA VAL A 788 31.27 -15.56 33.91
C VAL A 788 30.97 -14.61 32.74
N ALA A 789 31.27 -15.03 31.50
CA ALA A 789 30.90 -14.27 30.30
C ALA A 789 29.37 -14.23 30.14
N LYS A 790 28.78 -13.04 29.99
CA LYS A 790 27.32 -12.84 29.95
C LYS A 790 26.80 -12.30 28.62
N GLY A 791 27.66 -11.74 27.78
CA GLY A 791 27.30 -11.22 26.46
C GLY A 791 28.43 -10.42 25.81
N THR A 792 28.08 -9.69 24.74
CA THR A 792 28.95 -8.71 24.08
C THR A 792 28.27 -7.35 23.99
N ILE A 793 29.03 -6.28 24.15
CA ILE A 793 28.56 -4.88 24.12
C ILE A 793 29.50 -4.01 23.26
N ASN A 794 28.94 -3.06 22.51
CA ASN A 794 29.70 -1.99 21.83
C ASN A 794 29.52 -0.63 22.52
N ASP A 795 30.35 0.34 22.14
CA ASP A 795 30.08 1.77 22.37
C ASP A 795 29.40 2.36 21.11
N ALA A 796 28.80 3.54 21.22
CA ALA A 796 28.15 4.23 20.10
C ALA A 796 28.34 5.76 20.16
N GLU A 797 28.40 6.40 19.00
CA GLU A 797 28.58 7.85 18.83
C GLU A 797 27.40 8.48 18.07
N GLY A 798 26.98 9.68 18.48
CA GLY A 798 25.86 10.42 17.91
C GLY A 798 24.52 9.70 17.94
N SER A 799 23.99 9.38 16.76
CA SER A 799 22.70 8.73 16.57
C SER A 799 22.77 7.20 16.57
N ASP A 800 23.98 6.62 16.62
CA ASP A 800 24.15 5.17 16.54
C ASP A 800 23.70 4.46 17.83
N HIS A 801 23.42 3.17 17.70
CA HIS A 801 22.88 2.34 18.77
C HIS A 801 24.01 1.57 19.49
N LEU A 802 24.05 1.69 20.82
CA LEU A 802 24.71 0.74 21.69
C LEU A 802 23.84 -0.52 21.77
N PHE A 803 24.44 -1.67 21.46
CA PHE A 803 23.81 -2.99 21.54
C PHE A 803 24.55 -3.83 22.58
N ALA A 804 23.85 -4.27 23.63
CA ALA A 804 24.32 -5.33 24.50
C ALA A 804 23.57 -6.62 24.17
N GLN A 805 24.24 -7.55 23.48
CA GLN A 805 23.73 -8.88 23.16
C GLN A 805 24.11 -9.85 24.27
N PHE A 806 23.13 -10.27 25.06
CA PHE A 806 23.30 -11.25 26.13
C PHE A 806 23.42 -12.67 25.56
N ASN A 807 23.88 -13.61 26.37
CA ASN A 807 23.99 -15.03 26.02
C ASN A 807 23.04 -15.91 26.85
N ALA A 808 23.09 -17.23 26.62
CA ALA A 808 22.19 -18.20 27.24
C ALA A 808 22.32 -18.34 28.78
N ALA A 809 23.32 -17.72 29.39
CA ALA A 809 23.57 -17.74 30.84
C ALA A 809 23.22 -16.42 31.55
N ALA A 810 22.61 -15.46 30.84
CA ALA A 810 22.18 -14.18 31.41
C ALA A 810 20.83 -14.27 32.16
N THR A 811 20.76 -13.66 33.34
CA THR A 811 19.56 -13.50 34.16
C THR A 811 19.04 -12.06 34.07
N LYS A 812 17.90 -11.79 34.72
CA LYS A 812 17.34 -10.44 34.88
C LYS A 812 18.34 -9.47 35.50
N GLU A 813 19.08 -9.94 36.51
CA GLU A 813 20.05 -9.16 37.28
C GLU A 813 21.29 -8.81 36.44
N ASP A 814 21.70 -9.68 35.50
CA ASP A 814 22.77 -9.36 34.54
C ASP A 814 22.32 -8.26 33.55
N VAL A 815 21.06 -8.31 33.09
CA VAL A 815 20.50 -7.26 32.21
C VAL A 815 20.40 -5.93 32.97
N GLU A 816 19.93 -5.95 34.21
CA GLU A 816 19.92 -4.76 35.07
C GLU A 816 21.32 -4.22 35.38
N PHE A 817 22.32 -5.10 35.59
CA PHE A 817 23.70 -4.66 35.79
C PHE A 817 24.22 -3.89 34.57
N VAL A 818 24.05 -4.41 33.36
CA VAL A 818 24.48 -3.73 32.13
C VAL A 818 23.70 -2.44 31.92
N LEU A 819 22.38 -2.46 32.08
CA LEU A 819 21.51 -1.30 31.96
C LEU A 819 21.92 -0.14 32.89
N ARG A 820 22.31 -0.45 34.13
CA ARG A 820 22.83 0.51 35.12
C ARG A 820 24.29 0.93 34.84
N SER A 821 25.05 0.12 34.13
CA SER A 821 26.46 0.35 33.80
C SER A 821 26.67 1.31 32.63
N ILE A 822 25.67 1.48 31.76
CA ILE A 822 25.77 2.34 30.58
C ILE A 822 25.99 3.80 31.01
N THR A 823 26.98 4.41 30.38
CA THR A 823 27.43 5.78 30.61
C THR A 823 27.16 6.65 29.38
N TYR A 824 26.92 7.94 29.62
CA TYR A 824 26.87 8.97 28.59
C TYR A 824 27.99 9.98 28.85
N ALA A 825 28.63 10.42 27.77
CA ALA A 825 29.53 11.57 27.76
C ALA A 825 29.13 12.53 26.63
N ASN A 826 29.40 13.81 26.81
CA ASN A 826 29.34 14.81 25.76
C ASN A 826 30.71 15.50 25.66
N GLY A 827 31.15 15.78 24.43
CA GLY A 827 32.40 16.52 24.15
C GLY A 827 32.18 17.85 23.41
N ASP A 828 30.94 18.33 23.31
CA ASP A 828 30.62 19.56 22.60
C ASP A 828 31.15 20.78 23.36
N GLN A 829 31.76 21.71 22.65
CA GLN A 829 32.32 22.94 23.26
C GLN A 829 31.27 24.08 23.33
N ASN A 830 30.03 23.84 22.90
CA ASN A 830 28.97 24.85 22.90
C ASN A 830 27.62 24.29 23.44
N PRO A 831 27.42 24.29 24.78
CA PRO A 831 26.33 23.56 25.43
C PRO A 831 24.93 24.16 25.35
N LEU A 832 24.70 25.24 24.59
CA LEU A 832 23.36 25.81 24.35
C LEU A 832 22.51 24.95 23.38
N GLN A 833 22.40 23.66 23.68
CA GLN A 833 21.61 22.66 22.96
C GLN A 833 20.45 22.13 23.80
N LEU A 834 19.46 21.56 23.09
CA LEU A 834 18.29 20.92 23.68
C LEU A 834 18.67 19.73 24.57
N ASN A 835 17.88 19.48 25.62
CA ASN A 835 17.98 18.27 26.44
C ASN A 835 18.11 17.01 25.54
N LYS A 836 19.08 16.16 25.85
CA LYS A 836 19.32 14.91 25.12
C LYS A 836 18.36 13.85 25.64
N GLN A 837 17.70 13.14 24.73
CA GLN A 837 16.77 12.07 25.08
C GLN A 837 17.41 10.73 24.76
N ILE A 838 17.80 10.01 25.82
CA ILE A 838 18.34 8.65 25.72
C ILE A 838 17.15 7.68 25.69
N ALA A 839 17.07 6.87 24.66
CA ALA A 839 16.05 5.83 24.47
C ALA A 839 16.63 4.45 24.80
N TYR A 840 15.81 3.58 25.39
CA TYR A 840 16.17 2.22 25.79
C TYR A 840 15.11 1.23 25.31
N ARG A 841 15.53 0.10 24.75
CA ARG A 841 14.66 -1.00 24.33
C ARG A 841 15.30 -2.35 24.63
N LEU A 842 14.56 -3.25 25.28
CA LEU A 842 15.01 -4.63 25.54
C LEU A 842 14.21 -5.59 24.67
N THR A 843 14.90 -6.39 23.86
CA THR A 843 14.31 -7.50 23.08
C THR A 843 14.69 -8.83 23.73
N THR A 844 13.73 -9.70 24.00
CA THR A 844 13.94 -10.96 24.74
C THR A 844 14.15 -12.16 23.80
N ALA A 845 14.43 -13.34 24.36
CA ALA A 845 14.80 -14.54 23.61
C ALA A 845 13.76 -14.99 22.55
N ASP A 846 12.51 -14.61 22.77
CA ASP A 846 11.31 -14.85 21.97
C ASP A 846 11.04 -13.72 20.95
N GLU A 847 12.05 -12.87 20.67
CA GLU A 847 12.02 -11.68 19.80
C GLU A 847 11.01 -10.58 20.21
N VAL A 848 10.30 -10.78 21.31
CA VAL A 848 9.40 -9.81 21.94
C VAL A 848 10.20 -8.59 22.41
N SER A 849 9.69 -7.39 22.13
CA SER A 849 10.34 -6.13 22.51
C SER A 849 9.59 -5.41 23.63
N SER A 850 10.34 -4.79 24.55
CA SER A 850 9.79 -3.79 25.45
C SER A 850 9.26 -2.57 24.69
N PRO A 851 8.32 -1.80 25.28
CA PRO A 851 8.16 -0.39 24.95
C PRO A 851 9.49 0.36 25.07
N ILE A 852 9.65 1.45 24.32
CA ILE A 852 10.83 2.31 24.43
C ILE A 852 10.70 3.16 25.71
N ALA A 853 11.64 3.00 26.63
CA ALA A 853 11.75 3.83 27.82
C ALA A 853 12.69 5.02 27.54
N TYR A 854 12.40 6.19 28.10
CA TYR A 854 13.14 7.42 27.83
C TYR A 854 13.73 8.04 29.10
N LYS A 855 14.95 8.56 28.98
CA LYS A 855 15.67 9.31 30.00
C LYS A 855 16.11 10.66 29.43
N GLN A 856 15.86 11.73 30.17
CA GLN A 856 16.36 13.06 29.83
C GLN A 856 17.76 13.26 30.43
N VAL A 857 18.66 13.83 29.63
CA VAL A 857 19.99 14.28 30.03
C VAL A 857 20.11 15.75 29.68
N GLN A 858 20.54 16.57 30.64
CA GLN A 858 20.87 17.97 30.44
C GLN A 858 22.39 18.15 30.41
N ILE A 859 22.87 18.97 29.50
CA ILE A 859 24.29 19.30 29.36
C ILE A 859 24.54 20.63 30.09
N THR A 860 25.71 20.81 30.71
CA THR A 860 26.09 22.08 31.36
C THR A 860 27.58 22.43 31.20
N ASP A 861 27.84 23.73 31.17
CA ASP A 861 29.11 24.44 31.21
C ASP A 861 29.54 24.89 32.63
N THR A 862 28.62 24.89 33.61
CA THR A 862 28.75 25.50 34.96
C THR A 862 30.20 25.54 35.49
N PRO A 863 30.79 26.74 35.69
CA PRO A 863 32.21 26.86 35.99
C PRO A 863 32.58 26.32 37.36
N ARG A 864 33.82 25.83 37.49
CA ARG A 864 34.36 25.23 38.70
C ARG A 864 35.67 25.90 39.11
N LEU A 865 35.65 26.53 40.28
CA LEU A 865 36.86 26.91 41.00
C LEU A 865 37.36 25.73 41.85
N TYR A 866 38.69 25.63 42.00
CA TYR A 866 39.33 24.76 42.98
C TYR A 866 40.71 25.30 43.38
N THR A 867 41.39 24.63 44.31
CA THR A 867 42.77 24.92 44.70
C THR A 867 43.58 23.64 44.85
N ASP A 868 44.86 23.69 44.49
CA ASP A 868 45.80 22.58 44.68
C ASP A 868 46.30 22.49 46.15
N GLY A 869 45.97 23.47 47.00
CA GLY A 869 46.27 23.48 48.44
C GLY A 869 46.26 24.89 49.06
N ASN A 870 45.48 25.09 50.13
CA ASN A 870 45.36 26.38 50.80
C ASN A 870 46.48 26.57 51.86
N ILE A 871 47.55 27.28 51.47
CA ILE A 871 48.59 27.75 52.38
C ILE A 871 48.40 29.26 52.57
N PRO A 872 48.24 29.78 53.81
CA PRO A 872 48.01 31.21 54.02
C PRO A 872 49.17 32.07 53.54
N SER A 873 48.86 33.07 52.71
CA SER A 873 49.79 34.15 52.38
C SER A 873 50.11 35.00 53.62
N ASN A 874 51.28 35.63 53.68
CA ASN A 874 51.74 36.33 54.89
C ASN A 874 51.79 37.85 54.66
N TYR A 875 50.83 38.58 55.26
CA TYR A 875 50.82 40.05 55.25
C TYR A 875 51.48 40.60 56.51
N PHE A 876 52.47 41.49 56.35
CA PHE A 876 53.17 42.14 57.46
C PHE A 876 52.64 43.56 57.67
N ALA A 877 52.41 43.94 58.93
CA ALA A 877 51.82 45.22 59.34
C ALA A 877 52.44 46.46 58.66
N GLY A 878 51.65 47.19 57.87
CA GLY A 878 52.11 48.38 57.13
C GLY A 878 52.99 48.08 55.91
N GLY A 879 53.12 46.81 55.52
CA GLY A 879 53.81 46.38 54.31
C GLY A 879 52.95 46.53 53.04
N SER A 880 53.58 46.29 51.88
CA SER A 880 52.92 46.26 50.57
C SER A 880 51.81 45.18 50.51
N PRO A 881 50.78 45.34 49.64
CA PRO A 881 49.76 44.33 49.45
C PRO A 881 50.33 42.97 49.04
N VAL A 882 49.72 41.89 49.53
CA VAL A 882 50.18 40.50 49.32
C VAL A 882 49.08 39.69 48.64
N THR A 883 49.43 38.93 47.60
CA THR A 883 48.52 38.09 46.81
C THR A 883 47.86 37.00 47.65
N VAL A 884 46.54 36.80 47.52
CA VAL A 884 45.73 35.88 48.35
C VAL A 884 45.01 34.77 47.57
N SER A 885 45.19 34.74 46.25
CA SER A 885 44.62 33.78 45.29
C SER A 885 45.64 32.80 44.71
N TYR A 886 46.86 32.77 45.25
CA TYR A 886 47.95 31.93 44.74
C TYR A 886 47.60 30.44 44.87
N GLY A 887 47.55 29.73 43.74
CA GLY A 887 47.15 28.32 43.69
C GLY A 887 45.65 28.05 43.46
N LEU A 888 44.85 29.07 43.17
CA LEU A 888 43.51 28.89 42.61
C LEU A 888 43.57 28.41 41.15
N ARG A 889 42.57 27.62 40.76
CA ARG A 889 42.34 27.12 39.41
C ARG A 889 40.89 27.40 39.02
N LEU A 890 40.68 27.74 37.75
CA LEU A 890 39.36 27.90 37.15
C LEU A 890 39.25 26.94 35.96
N MET A 891 38.20 26.15 35.94
CA MET A 891 37.74 25.37 34.79
C MET A 891 36.33 25.86 34.42
N ASP A 892 36.10 26.04 33.12
CA ASP A 892 34.83 26.41 32.51
C ASP A 892 34.66 25.46 31.31
N GLY A 893 33.46 24.93 31.11
CA GLY A 893 33.16 24.01 30.01
C GLY A 893 32.85 24.69 28.68
N GLY A 894 32.24 25.88 28.70
CA GLY A 894 31.86 26.66 27.52
C GLY A 894 32.89 27.72 27.11
N ALA A 895 33.88 27.97 27.97
CA ALA A 895 34.87 29.06 27.84
C ALA A 895 34.22 30.45 27.81
N ASN A 896 33.17 30.63 28.62
CA ASN A 896 32.27 31.79 28.67
C ASN A 896 32.88 32.98 29.43
N PHE A 897 34.16 33.31 29.17
CA PHE A 897 34.91 34.30 29.94
C PHE A 897 34.49 35.76 29.69
N ALA A 898 33.87 36.04 28.54
CA ALA A 898 33.36 37.36 28.19
C ALA A 898 32.11 37.74 28.99
N ASN A 899 32.07 38.95 29.55
CA ASN A 899 30.97 39.44 30.42
C ASN A 899 30.77 38.64 31.74
N SER A 900 31.78 37.90 32.16
CA SER A 900 31.79 37.15 33.42
C SER A 900 31.98 38.06 34.66
N GLN A 901 31.77 37.53 35.86
CA GLN A 901 32.08 38.22 37.12
C GLN A 901 32.98 37.37 38.04
N LEU A 902 34.05 37.95 38.58
CA LEU A 902 34.77 37.40 39.73
C LEU A 902 34.34 38.15 40.99
N ARG A 903 33.88 37.41 42.00
CA ARG A 903 33.46 37.93 43.31
C ARG A 903 34.43 37.42 44.38
N VAL A 904 35.12 38.34 45.05
CA VAL A 904 36.06 38.02 46.14
C VAL A 904 35.66 38.76 47.41
N GLN A 905 35.58 38.08 48.56
CA GLN A 905 35.12 38.68 49.81
C GLN A 905 35.98 38.28 51.01
N LEU A 906 36.27 39.23 51.90
CA LEU A 906 36.73 38.99 53.27
C LEU A 906 35.47 38.89 54.18
N PRO A 907 35.05 37.71 54.65
CA PRO A 907 33.83 37.60 55.46
C PRO A 907 33.96 38.35 56.80
N ASP A 908 35.16 38.35 57.36
CA ASP A 908 35.50 38.95 58.67
C ASP A 908 36.42 40.19 58.51
N GLY A 909 36.35 40.87 57.36
CA GLY A 909 37.26 41.98 57.01
C GLY A 909 37.03 43.24 57.84
N ALA A 910 38.07 43.77 58.47
CA ALA A 910 37.99 45.04 59.21
C ALA A 910 37.94 46.25 58.26
N SER A 911 37.40 47.39 58.70
CA SER A 911 37.22 48.58 57.84
C SER A 911 38.52 49.27 57.39
N THR A 912 39.68 48.85 57.93
CA THR A 912 41.02 49.26 57.48
C THR A 912 41.63 48.29 56.46
N GLU A 913 41.10 47.07 56.35
CA GLU A 913 41.57 46.00 55.48
C GLU A 913 40.97 46.13 54.08
N ARG A 914 41.76 45.77 53.07
CA ARG A 914 41.41 45.97 51.66
C ARG A 914 41.81 44.80 50.76
N LEU A 915 40.89 44.37 49.92
CA LEU A 915 41.15 43.61 48.71
C LEU A 915 41.43 44.54 47.51
N GLY A 916 42.40 44.17 46.68
CA GLY A 916 42.83 44.90 45.49
C GLY A 916 43.56 44.00 44.50
N PHE A 917 44.45 44.57 43.67
CA PHE A 917 45.24 43.82 42.69
C PHE A 917 46.73 44.17 42.76
N PHE A 918 47.57 43.24 42.33
CA PHE A 918 49.00 43.46 42.09
C PHE A 918 49.26 43.87 40.63
N GLU A 919 49.50 45.16 40.41
CA GLU A 919 49.88 45.68 39.09
C GLU A 919 51.26 45.20 38.64
N ASN A 920 51.36 44.83 37.37
CA ASN A 920 52.57 44.31 36.75
C ASN A 920 52.58 44.60 35.23
N ASN A 921 53.53 44.02 34.50
CA ASN A 921 53.67 44.28 33.05
C ASN A 921 52.45 43.83 32.22
N ILE A 922 51.69 42.85 32.71
CA ILE A 922 50.55 42.24 32.02
C ILE A 922 49.22 42.80 32.55
N LEU A 923 49.05 42.84 33.88
CA LEU A 923 47.85 43.36 34.55
C LEU A 923 48.08 44.80 35.04
N LYS A 924 47.33 45.76 34.51
CA LYS A 924 47.44 47.19 34.84
C LYS A 924 46.07 47.76 35.21
N LEU A 925 46.03 48.80 36.04
CA LEU A 925 44.80 49.49 36.44
C LEU A 925 44.77 50.92 35.88
N ASN A 926 43.56 51.40 35.55
CA ASN A 926 43.30 52.80 35.27
C ASN A 926 42.04 53.24 36.01
N GLY A 927 42.21 53.84 37.18
CA GLY A 927 41.08 54.09 38.10
C GLY A 927 40.45 52.78 38.56
N ASN A 928 39.22 52.50 38.11
CA ASN A 928 38.51 51.25 38.35
C ASN A 928 38.55 50.26 37.18
N GLN A 929 39.21 50.60 36.06
CA GLN A 929 39.32 49.74 34.89
C GLN A 929 40.50 48.78 35.01
N ILE A 930 40.30 47.52 34.61
CA ILE A 930 41.34 46.49 34.51
C ILE A 930 41.79 46.34 33.06
N PHE A 931 43.10 46.38 32.85
CA PHE A 931 43.75 46.17 31.56
C PHE A 931 44.63 44.91 31.61
N HIS A 932 44.52 44.08 30.57
CA HIS A 932 45.34 42.88 30.36
C HIS A 932 46.07 43.00 29.02
N ASN A 933 47.41 43.05 29.05
CA ASN A 933 48.24 43.36 27.86
C ASN A 933 47.77 44.63 27.11
N ASP A 934 47.48 45.69 27.88
CA ASP A 934 46.97 46.98 27.39
C ASP A 934 45.58 46.94 26.70
N VAL A 935 44.85 45.81 26.76
CA VAL A 935 43.44 45.70 26.39
C VAL A 935 42.55 45.88 27.62
N TRP A 936 41.53 46.74 27.55
CA TRP A 936 40.54 46.91 28.62
C TRP A 936 39.61 45.69 28.70
N VAL A 937 39.68 44.93 29.80
CA VAL A 937 38.97 43.63 29.98
C VAL A 937 37.89 43.65 31.05
N GLY A 938 37.77 44.71 31.87
CA GLY A 938 36.73 44.78 32.89
C GLY A 938 36.83 46.00 33.81
N THR A 939 35.96 46.06 34.80
CA THR A 939 35.97 47.07 35.89
C THR A 939 35.81 46.40 37.23
N PHE A 940 36.43 46.97 38.28
CA PHE A 940 36.28 46.49 39.65
C PHE A 940 35.55 47.50 40.56
N SER A 941 34.95 46.99 41.62
CA SER A 941 34.29 47.79 42.67
C SER A 941 34.39 47.12 44.05
N GLY A 942 34.14 47.88 45.11
CA GLY A 942 34.17 47.39 46.49
C GLY A 942 35.57 47.00 47.00
N GLY A 943 35.65 45.90 47.74
CA GLY A 943 36.89 45.35 48.29
C GLY A 943 37.38 46.00 49.59
N GLN A 944 36.53 46.69 50.35
CA GLN A 944 36.91 47.36 51.62
C GLN A 944 36.22 46.68 52.80
N GLY A 945 36.99 46.17 53.75
CA GLY A 945 36.47 45.35 54.86
C GLY A 945 35.61 44.19 54.35
N GLN A 946 34.34 44.16 54.75
CA GLN A 946 33.38 43.13 54.34
C GLN A 946 32.76 43.35 52.94
N ASP A 947 32.92 44.53 52.33
CA ASP A 947 32.40 44.79 50.99
C ASP A 947 33.19 43.96 49.96
N PRO A 948 32.53 43.08 49.18
CA PRO A 948 33.22 42.22 48.23
C PRO A 948 33.94 43.05 47.16
N LEU A 949 35.14 42.62 46.80
CA LEU A 949 35.79 43.03 45.56
C LEU A 949 35.07 42.31 44.42
N LEU A 950 34.25 43.04 43.68
CA LEU A 950 33.60 42.57 42.47
C LEU A 950 34.43 43.00 41.26
N VAL A 951 34.67 42.08 40.33
CA VAL A 951 35.21 42.37 39.00
C VAL A 951 34.17 41.97 37.97
N ASP A 952 33.61 42.96 37.29
CA ASP A 952 32.76 42.77 36.13
C ASP A 952 33.66 42.78 34.88
N PHE A 953 33.88 41.62 34.29
CA PHE A 953 34.59 41.50 33.03
C PHE A 953 33.70 41.97 31.86
N ASN A 954 34.31 42.36 30.75
CA ASN A 954 33.60 42.83 29.56
C ASN A 954 33.74 41.84 28.38
N ALA A 955 33.24 42.22 27.21
CA ALA A 955 33.29 41.39 26.00
C ALA A 955 34.70 41.08 25.46
N ASN A 956 35.75 41.77 25.95
CA ASN A 956 37.14 41.51 25.57
C ASN A 956 37.85 40.49 26.49
N ALA A 957 37.22 40.09 27.59
CA ALA A 957 37.83 39.17 28.55
C ALA A 957 37.90 37.75 27.98
N ASN A 958 39.11 37.18 28.00
CA ASN A 958 39.38 35.80 27.64
C ASN A 958 39.88 35.01 28.87
N GLN A 959 40.10 33.70 28.69
CA GLN A 959 40.55 32.80 29.75
C GLN A 959 41.77 33.33 30.52
N ASP A 960 42.81 33.75 29.80
CA ASP A 960 44.04 34.27 30.41
C ASP A 960 43.78 35.55 31.22
N ALA A 961 43.00 36.49 30.68
CA ALA A 961 42.67 37.74 31.36
C ALA A 961 41.89 37.50 32.66
N VAL A 962 40.92 36.58 32.66
CA VAL A 962 40.14 36.20 33.84
C VAL A 962 41.03 35.50 34.87
N ILE A 963 41.79 34.48 34.46
CA ILE A 963 42.66 33.69 35.36
C ILE A 963 43.76 34.57 35.96
N LEU A 964 44.40 35.44 35.19
CA LEU A 964 45.46 36.33 35.70
C LEU A 964 44.88 37.44 36.59
N THR A 965 43.70 37.98 36.29
CA THR A 965 43.03 38.92 37.19
C THR A 965 42.69 38.25 38.52
N MET A 966 42.21 37.00 38.50
CA MET A 966 41.98 36.20 39.70
C MET A 966 43.29 35.95 40.47
N TRP A 967 44.36 35.49 39.81
CA TRP A 967 45.65 35.16 40.44
C TRP A 967 46.40 36.35 41.05
N TRP A 968 46.06 37.59 40.69
CA TRP A 968 46.72 38.78 41.22
C TRP A 968 45.88 39.58 42.24
N VAL A 969 44.78 39.02 42.75
CA VAL A 969 44.04 39.61 43.87
C VAL A 969 44.92 39.67 45.14
N THR A 970 45.05 40.84 45.73
CA THR A 970 45.87 41.12 46.92
C THR A 970 45.03 41.50 48.14
N PHE A 971 45.57 41.23 49.33
CA PHE A 971 45.13 41.80 50.61
C PHE A 971 46.13 42.86 51.10
N SER A 972 45.64 43.91 51.75
CA SER A 972 46.42 44.88 52.52
C SER A 972 45.63 45.41 53.72
N ASP A 973 46.31 46.05 54.67
CA ASP A 973 45.67 46.76 55.78
C ASP A 973 46.25 48.17 55.93
N SER A 974 45.37 49.16 56.06
CA SER A 974 45.73 50.56 56.27
C SER A 974 45.96 50.92 57.75
N GLN A 975 45.61 50.04 58.68
CA GLN A 975 45.99 50.18 60.08
C GLN A 975 47.52 50.04 60.20
N ALA A 976 48.19 51.02 60.81
CA ALA A 976 49.65 51.00 60.97
C ALA A 976 50.18 49.93 61.94
N SER A 977 49.28 49.23 62.65
CA SER A 977 49.58 48.21 63.66
C SER A 977 48.35 47.30 63.90
N PRO A 978 47.96 46.45 62.93
CA PRO A 978 46.78 45.60 63.04
C PRO A 978 46.96 44.42 64.01
N PRO A 979 45.86 43.88 64.57
CA PRO A 979 45.89 42.63 65.30
C PRO A 979 46.39 41.47 64.42
N ILE A 980 47.23 40.62 64.98
CA ILE A 980 47.70 39.41 64.31
C ILE A 980 46.54 38.41 64.22
N ALA A 981 46.07 38.14 63.00
CA ALA A 981 44.90 37.31 62.74
C ALA A 981 45.00 36.58 61.40
N LEU A 982 44.33 35.43 61.29
CA LEU A 982 44.04 34.79 60.00
C LEU A 982 42.76 35.41 59.43
N ARG A 983 42.76 35.70 58.13
CA ARG A 983 41.59 36.09 57.35
C ARG A 983 41.32 35.04 56.28
N ASN A 984 40.06 34.64 56.16
CA ASN A 984 39.57 33.85 55.04
C ASN A 984 39.19 34.78 53.88
N VAL A 985 39.49 34.36 52.65
CA VAL A 985 39.19 35.11 51.43
C VAL A 985 38.37 34.19 50.52
N ASN A 986 37.08 34.47 50.39
CA ASN A 986 36.14 33.66 49.62
C ASN A 986 36.10 34.13 48.17
N PHE A 987 36.38 33.23 47.24
CA PHE A 987 36.34 33.45 45.79
C PHE A 987 35.15 32.71 45.17
N GLN A 988 34.45 33.38 44.27
CA GLN A 988 33.42 32.78 43.42
C GLN A 988 33.55 33.36 42.02
N PHE A 989 33.47 32.51 41.00
CA PHE A 989 33.42 32.93 39.61
C PHE A 989 32.02 32.70 39.05
N ILE A 990 31.53 33.63 38.24
CA ILE A 990 30.24 33.59 37.56
C ILE A 990 30.56 33.79 36.09
N ASP A 991 30.17 32.87 35.22
CA ASP A 991 30.49 32.94 33.80
C ASP A 991 29.64 33.98 33.03
N GLY A 992 29.93 34.16 31.73
CA GLY A 992 29.20 35.05 30.84
C GLY A 992 27.74 34.65 30.55
N HIS A 993 27.31 33.46 30.98
CA HIS A 993 25.91 33.01 30.97
C HIS A 993 25.22 33.19 32.33
N GLY A 994 25.95 33.62 33.37
CA GLY A 994 25.43 33.84 34.72
C GLY A 994 25.48 32.59 35.62
N LEU A 995 26.15 31.51 35.19
CA LEU A 995 26.33 30.31 36.00
C LEU A 995 27.46 30.50 37.01
N ALA A 996 27.16 30.30 38.29
CA ALA A 996 28.09 30.52 39.39
C ALA A 996 28.80 29.23 39.82
N SER A 997 30.09 29.32 40.12
CA SER A 997 30.87 28.27 40.75
C SER A 997 30.50 28.09 42.22
N ASP A 998 30.90 26.95 42.79
CA ASP A 998 31.11 26.83 44.24
C ASP A 998 32.08 27.92 44.75
N VAL A 999 31.95 28.27 46.02
CA VAL A 999 32.83 29.23 46.70
C VAL A 999 34.10 28.51 47.18
N VAL A 1000 35.27 29.01 46.79
CA VAL A 1000 36.58 28.49 47.25
C VAL A 1000 37.25 29.50 48.17
N THR A 1001 37.63 29.05 49.36
CA THR A 1001 38.28 29.90 50.38
C THR A 1001 39.81 29.81 50.28
N GLY A 1002 40.45 30.90 49.87
CA GLY A 1002 41.87 31.18 50.13
C GLY A 1002 42.07 31.81 51.53
N SER A 1003 43.30 32.10 51.93
CA SER A 1003 43.57 32.68 53.25
C SER A 1003 44.82 33.56 53.32
N VAL A 1004 44.83 34.50 54.27
CA VAL A 1004 45.96 35.39 54.55
C VAL A 1004 46.15 35.60 56.04
N GLN A 1005 47.39 35.44 56.50
CA GLN A 1005 47.82 35.63 57.88
C GLN A 1005 48.43 37.02 58.03
N ILE A 1006 47.77 37.89 58.79
CA ILE A 1006 48.28 39.18 59.26
C ILE A 1006 49.34 38.91 60.33
N ARG A 1007 50.45 39.66 60.32
CA ARG A 1007 51.63 39.48 61.17
C ARG A 1007 52.23 40.81 61.63
N GLY A 1008 52.96 40.79 62.75
CA GLY A 1008 53.73 41.94 63.20
C GLY A 1008 54.84 42.31 62.23
N ASN A 1009 55.34 43.54 62.31
CA ASN A 1009 56.38 44.10 61.41
C ASN A 1009 57.75 44.24 62.09
N LEU A 1010 58.03 43.37 63.09
CA LEU A 1010 59.35 43.33 63.74
C LEU A 1010 60.46 43.02 62.74
N SER A 1011 61.57 43.73 62.85
CA SER A 1011 62.75 43.57 62.01
C SER A 1011 64.01 43.89 62.79
N LEU A 1012 65.13 43.32 62.34
CA LEU A 1012 66.46 43.52 62.91
C LEU A 1012 67.38 44.20 61.89
N GLY A 1013 68.16 45.17 62.34
CA GLY A 1013 69.08 45.94 61.51
C GLY A 1013 70.46 46.13 62.15
N ASN A 1014 71.38 46.67 61.35
CA ASN A 1014 72.68 47.23 61.79
C ASN A 1014 73.44 46.44 62.86
N GLY A 1015 73.65 45.13 62.69
CA GLY A 1015 74.29 44.27 63.70
C GLY A 1015 75.77 44.51 63.98
N GLY A 1016 76.33 45.66 63.59
CA GLY A 1016 77.76 46.00 63.76
C GLY A 1016 78.71 45.25 62.82
N PRO A 1017 80.04 45.50 62.92
CA PRO A 1017 81.07 44.77 62.19
C PRO A 1017 81.19 43.30 62.66
N ASN A 1018 81.86 42.44 61.89
CA ASN A 1018 82.16 41.08 62.35
C ASN A 1018 83.07 41.08 63.59
N VAL A 1019 82.94 40.05 64.42
CA VAL A 1019 83.47 40.05 65.78
C VAL A 1019 84.52 38.96 65.91
N ASN A 1020 85.74 39.31 66.31
CA ASN A 1020 86.78 38.32 66.61
C ASN A 1020 86.55 37.74 68.00
N TYR A 1021 86.63 36.41 68.13
CA TYR A 1021 86.59 35.70 69.40
C TYR A 1021 87.79 34.77 69.53
N THR A 1022 88.54 34.90 70.63
CA THR A 1022 89.64 33.97 70.96
C THR A 1022 89.09 32.76 71.71
N VAL A 1023 89.42 31.55 71.29
CA VAL A 1023 88.95 30.29 71.89
C VAL A 1023 89.26 30.24 73.40
N GLY A 1024 88.22 30.02 74.22
CA GLY A 1024 88.31 30.02 75.68
C GLY A 1024 88.31 31.42 76.34
N GLY A 1025 88.23 32.50 75.55
CA GLY A 1025 88.12 33.87 76.03
C GLY A 1025 86.75 34.21 76.64
N ALA A 1026 86.69 35.36 77.32
CA ALA A 1026 85.44 35.90 77.87
C ALA A 1026 84.41 36.23 76.77
N PRO A 1027 83.08 36.22 77.08
CA PRO A 1027 82.06 36.40 76.04
C PRO A 1027 82.13 37.75 75.33
N VAL A 1028 81.99 37.71 74.01
CA VAL A 1028 82.01 38.90 73.14
C VAL A 1028 80.61 39.20 72.63
N LEU A 1029 80.24 40.49 72.58
CA LEU A 1029 78.97 40.94 72.01
C LEU A 1029 78.92 40.63 70.51
N VAL A 1030 77.90 39.91 70.06
CA VAL A 1030 77.72 39.52 68.64
C VAL A 1030 76.99 40.61 67.85
N THR A 1031 76.16 41.40 68.54
CA THR A 1031 75.21 42.36 67.96
C THR A 1031 75.28 43.75 68.62
N PRO A 1032 76.46 44.30 68.95
CA PRO A 1032 76.58 45.50 69.81
C PRO A 1032 75.89 46.75 69.27
N ASP A 1033 75.87 46.94 67.94
CA ASP A 1033 75.23 48.10 67.29
C ASP A 1033 73.77 47.84 66.89
N ALA A 1034 73.29 46.60 67.05
CA ALA A 1034 72.07 46.10 66.42
C ALA A 1034 70.84 46.96 66.74
N THR A 1035 70.07 47.27 65.72
CA THR A 1035 68.82 48.00 65.83
C THR A 1035 67.63 47.07 65.71
N VAL A 1036 66.51 47.49 66.32
CA VAL A 1036 65.20 46.88 66.10
C VAL A 1036 64.27 47.92 65.48
N ALA A 1037 63.38 47.48 64.60
CA ALA A 1037 62.34 48.32 64.04
C ALA A 1037 61.03 47.53 63.88
N GLY A 1038 59.91 48.25 63.86
CA GLY A 1038 58.56 47.70 63.93
C GLY A 1038 57.71 48.48 64.93
N SER A 1039 56.44 48.13 65.05
CA SER A 1039 55.49 48.79 65.94
C SER A 1039 55.56 48.23 67.36
N ASP A 1040 55.52 49.11 68.36
CA ASP A 1040 55.63 48.83 69.80
C ASP A 1040 54.81 47.61 70.27
N ILE A 1041 53.57 47.47 69.79
CA ILE A 1041 52.64 46.41 70.20
C ILE A 1041 53.13 44.98 69.92
N TYR A 1042 54.09 44.80 69.00
CA TYR A 1042 54.64 43.48 68.66
C TYR A 1042 55.87 43.11 69.49
N PHE A 1043 56.53 44.09 70.14
CA PHE A 1043 57.68 43.84 71.01
C PHE A 1043 57.28 43.24 72.36
N ALA A 1044 56.09 43.58 72.85
CA ALA A 1044 55.47 42.94 74.01
C ALA A 1044 55.27 41.44 73.75
N ASN A 1045 55.78 40.60 74.64
CA ASN A 1045 55.82 39.13 74.53
C ASN A 1045 56.58 38.59 73.30
N SER A 1046 57.41 39.40 72.65
CA SER A 1046 58.28 38.97 71.56
C SER A 1046 59.31 37.91 72.00
N ARG A 1047 59.90 37.20 71.04
CA ARG A 1047 60.94 36.20 71.28
C ARG A 1047 62.17 36.49 70.43
N LEU A 1048 63.28 36.78 71.08
CA LEU A 1048 64.61 36.83 70.49
C LEU A 1048 65.24 35.44 70.58
N PHE A 1049 65.74 34.93 69.45
CA PHE A 1049 66.38 33.61 69.36
C PHE A 1049 67.71 33.70 68.61
N LEU A 1050 68.79 33.19 69.22
CA LEU A 1050 70.13 33.16 68.62
C LEU A 1050 70.59 31.71 68.46
N ASN A 1051 71.06 31.35 67.26
CA ASN A 1051 71.77 30.10 67.03
C ASN A 1051 73.01 30.29 66.16
N SER A 1052 73.89 29.29 66.11
CA SER A 1052 74.84 29.16 65.01
C SER A 1052 74.27 28.24 63.95
N SER A 1053 74.43 28.60 62.67
CA SER A 1053 74.10 27.74 61.53
C SER A 1053 75.18 26.71 61.18
N ASN A 1054 76.33 26.77 61.84
CA ASN A 1054 77.48 25.87 61.63
C ASN A 1054 78.16 25.50 62.96
N SER A 1055 77.41 25.26 64.03
CA SER A 1055 77.93 25.11 65.40
C SER A 1055 79.02 24.02 65.56
N GLY A 1056 80.11 24.37 66.24
CA GLY A 1056 81.25 23.47 66.50
C GLY A 1056 81.08 22.63 67.76
N ALA A 1057 80.86 21.31 67.56
CA ALA A 1057 81.06 20.25 68.55
C ALA A 1057 80.43 20.46 69.95
N GLY A 1058 79.32 21.19 70.06
CA GLY A 1058 78.58 21.36 71.31
C GLY A 1058 79.28 22.22 72.37
N ASN A 1059 80.36 22.92 72.02
CA ASN A 1059 81.10 23.81 72.95
C ASN A 1059 80.76 25.30 72.76
N ASP A 1060 80.10 25.67 71.65
CA ASP A 1060 79.58 27.02 71.44
C ASP A 1060 78.51 27.37 72.49
N ARG A 1061 78.46 28.65 72.88
CA ARG A 1061 77.55 29.18 73.91
C ARG A 1061 77.05 30.58 73.56
N PHE A 1062 75.85 30.88 74.04
CA PHE A 1062 75.20 32.17 73.87
C PHE A 1062 74.64 32.64 75.21
N THR A 1063 74.75 33.92 75.53
CA THR A 1063 74.19 34.54 76.73
C THR A 1063 73.80 35.99 76.47
N ILE A 1064 73.03 36.60 77.37
CA ILE A 1064 72.97 38.06 77.49
C ILE A 1064 73.98 38.50 78.55
N LEU A 1065 74.67 39.62 78.34
CA LEU A 1065 75.56 40.25 79.32
C LEU A 1065 74.85 41.38 80.10
N THR A 1066 75.39 41.71 81.28
CA THR A 1066 75.03 42.93 82.01
C THR A 1066 75.85 44.09 81.46
N GLY A 1067 75.17 45.13 80.96
CA GLY A 1067 75.76 46.28 80.26
C GLY A 1067 74.69 47.05 79.48
N GLY A 1068 74.96 48.30 79.10
CA GLY A 1068 74.05 49.11 78.26
C GLY A 1068 72.60 49.13 78.74
N ASP A 1069 72.39 49.55 80.00
CA ASP A 1069 71.11 49.59 80.73
C ASP A 1069 70.40 48.24 80.98
N VAL A 1070 71.00 47.13 80.55
CA VAL A 1070 70.55 45.76 80.86
C VAL A 1070 71.29 45.21 82.07
N SER A 1071 70.57 44.58 82.98
CA SER A 1071 71.14 43.74 84.06
C SER A 1071 70.54 42.33 84.03
N VAL A 1072 71.37 41.33 84.30
CA VAL A 1072 71.03 39.91 84.19
C VAL A 1072 71.23 39.21 85.53
N THR A 1073 70.17 38.60 86.06
CA THR A 1073 70.16 37.90 87.36
C THR A 1073 69.64 36.48 87.17
N GLY A 1074 70.57 35.51 87.09
CA GLY A 1074 70.22 34.12 86.77
C GLY A 1074 69.68 34.02 85.34
N THR A 1075 68.36 33.82 85.21
CA THR A 1075 67.64 33.84 83.93
C THR A 1075 66.77 35.08 83.73
N GLU A 1076 66.63 35.96 84.74
CA GLU A 1076 65.94 37.24 84.57
C GLU A 1076 66.81 38.25 83.83
N ILE A 1077 66.21 38.97 82.88
CA ILE A 1077 66.82 40.09 82.17
C ILE A 1077 65.97 41.34 82.43
N ARG A 1078 66.62 42.34 83.02
CA ARG A 1078 66.01 43.60 83.42
C ARG A 1078 66.60 44.76 82.61
N TYR A 1079 65.75 45.68 82.18
CA TYR A 1079 66.15 46.93 81.51
C TYR A 1079 65.73 48.11 82.39
N LEU A 1080 66.69 48.96 82.77
CA LEU A 1080 66.50 50.04 83.75
C LEU A 1080 65.82 49.55 85.08
N GLY A 1081 66.07 48.29 85.45
CA GLY A 1081 65.52 47.62 86.64
C GLY A 1081 64.20 46.87 86.45
N VAL A 1082 63.41 47.21 85.42
CA VAL A 1082 62.14 46.54 85.08
C VAL A 1082 62.44 45.16 84.47
N LEU A 1083 61.75 44.11 84.91
CA LEU A 1083 61.85 42.78 84.29
C LEU A 1083 61.18 42.83 82.92
N VAL A 1084 61.96 42.61 81.86
CA VAL A 1084 61.48 42.68 80.46
C VAL A 1084 61.59 41.34 79.72
N ALA A 1085 62.44 40.43 80.19
CA ALA A 1085 62.56 39.10 79.60
C ALA A 1085 63.10 38.04 80.57
N ASN A 1086 62.92 36.78 80.19
CA ASN A 1086 63.66 35.65 80.73
C ASN A 1086 64.46 34.95 79.62
N MET A 1087 65.71 34.58 79.91
CA MET A 1087 66.53 33.77 79.01
C MET A 1087 66.56 32.28 79.37
N SER A 1088 66.68 31.44 78.34
CA SER A 1088 66.73 29.99 78.41
C SER A 1088 67.52 29.41 77.22
N GLY A 1089 68.07 28.20 77.35
CA GLY A 1089 68.94 27.63 76.33
C GLY A 1089 70.32 28.32 76.29
N GLY A 1090 70.86 28.52 75.09
CA GLY A 1090 72.21 29.10 74.89
C GLY A 1090 73.36 28.16 75.25
N GLN A 1091 73.06 26.86 75.44
CA GLN A 1091 73.99 25.84 75.91
C GLN A 1091 74.08 24.70 74.88
N ALA A 1092 75.31 24.33 74.51
CA ALA A 1092 75.62 23.33 73.50
C ALA A 1092 74.87 23.59 72.17
N TYR A 1093 74.18 22.57 71.63
CA TYR A 1093 73.44 22.69 70.37
C TYR A 1093 72.12 23.47 70.49
N GLN A 1094 71.74 23.93 71.70
CA GLN A 1094 70.52 24.72 71.91
C GLN A 1094 70.84 26.22 71.82
N GLY A 1095 70.23 26.89 70.85
CA GLY A 1095 70.28 28.35 70.73
C GLY A 1095 69.73 29.07 71.97
N LEU A 1096 70.17 30.31 72.19
CA LEU A 1096 69.63 31.16 73.26
C LEU A 1096 68.23 31.64 72.87
N THR A 1097 67.27 31.40 73.75
CA THR A 1097 65.93 32.00 73.71
C THR A 1097 65.85 33.07 74.78
N VAL A 1098 65.64 34.32 74.38
CA VAL A 1098 65.17 35.39 75.24
C VAL A 1098 63.68 35.57 74.96
N GLN A 1099 62.85 35.17 75.91
CA GLN A 1099 61.40 35.39 75.86
C GLN A 1099 61.10 36.69 76.59
N PHE A 1100 60.67 37.71 75.84
CA PHE A 1100 60.20 38.96 76.44
C PHE A 1100 58.81 38.77 77.05
N ASN A 1101 58.44 39.67 77.97
CA ASN A 1101 57.12 39.74 78.60
C ASN A 1101 56.31 40.95 78.08
N GLY A 1102 55.17 41.24 78.71
CA GLY A 1102 54.32 42.38 78.33
C GLY A 1102 54.94 43.77 78.52
N ASP A 1103 55.99 43.90 79.35
CA ASP A 1103 56.64 45.18 79.69
C ASP A 1103 57.77 45.55 78.71
N ALA A 1104 58.04 44.70 77.71
CA ALA A 1104 59.15 44.86 76.78
C ALA A 1104 58.88 45.88 75.66
N THR A 1105 59.37 47.11 75.88
CA THR A 1105 59.40 48.18 74.88
C THR A 1105 60.43 47.91 73.76
N PRO A 1106 60.32 48.57 72.58
CA PRO A 1106 61.35 48.48 71.53
C PRO A 1106 62.77 48.80 72.05
N ALA A 1107 62.89 49.79 72.93
CA ALA A 1107 64.16 50.16 73.55
C ALA A 1107 64.73 49.05 74.44
N ALA A 1108 63.89 48.39 75.25
CA ALA A 1108 64.30 47.26 76.08
C ALA A 1108 64.73 46.06 75.21
N VAL A 1109 63.97 45.72 74.17
CA VAL A 1109 64.33 44.63 73.24
C VAL A 1109 65.64 44.93 72.52
N GLN A 1110 65.86 46.18 72.08
CA GLN A 1110 67.10 46.61 71.45
C GLN A 1110 68.30 46.55 72.41
N ALA A 1111 68.15 47.00 73.65
CA ALA A 1111 69.22 46.96 74.65
C ALA A 1111 69.64 45.51 74.95
N VAL A 1112 68.67 44.61 75.14
CA VAL A 1112 68.91 43.18 75.37
C VAL A 1112 69.54 42.49 74.16
N LEU A 1113 69.09 42.83 72.93
CA LEU A 1113 69.72 42.38 71.69
C LEU A 1113 71.18 42.83 71.57
N ARG A 1114 71.49 44.07 71.97
CA ARG A 1114 72.86 44.61 71.94
C ARG A 1114 73.79 43.95 72.95
N GLN A 1115 73.24 43.47 74.07
CA GLN A 1115 73.97 42.66 75.05
C GLN A 1115 74.06 41.16 74.72
N ALA A 1116 73.56 40.71 73.56
CA ALA A 1116 73.65 39.31 73.17
C ALA A 1116 75.09 38.92 72.77
N ALA A 1117 75.62 37.90 73.42
CA ALA A 1117 77.03 37.53 73.39
C ALA A 1117 77.26 36.06 73.03
N PHE A 1118 78.43 35.79 72.44
CA PHE A 1118 78.94 34.45 72.12
C PHE A 1118 80.20 34.15 72.94
N TYR A 1119 80.37 32.89 73.31
CA TYR A 1119 81.64 32.33 73.79
C TYR A 1119 81.73 30.84 73.43
N ASN A 1120 82.92 30.25 73.60
CA ASN A 1120 83.09 28.80 73.54
C ASN A 1120 83.56 28.28 74.90
N SER A 1121 82.93 27.22 75.40
CA SER A 1121 83.21 26.63 76.71
C SER A 1121 84.40 25.65 76.72
N SER A 1122 85.20 25.59 75.65
CA SER A 1122 86.36 24.71 75.52
C SER A 1122 87.59 25.50 75.06
N PRO A 1123 88.76 25.36 75.72
CA PRO A 1123 90.00 26.04 75.31
C PRO A 1123 90.73 25.29 74.19
N ASN A 1124 90.02 24.52 73.36
CA ASN A 1124 90.61 23.50 72.50
C ASN A 1124 90.62 23.93 71.02
N ALA A 1125 91.81 24.03 70.44
CA ALA A 1125 92.05 24.63 69.11
C ALA A 1125 91.34 23.93 67.95
N ASN A 1126 90.86 22.70 68.11
CA ASN A 1126 90.06 21.97 67.11
C ASN A 1126 88.63 22.55 66.93
N THR A 1127 88.43 23.84 67.20
CA THR A 1127 87.16 24.58 67.08
C THR A 1127 87.31 25.93 66.38
N THR A 1128 88.50 26.29 65.89
CA THR A 1128 88.83 27.56 65.22
C THR A 1128 88.32 27.63 63.78
N PHE A 1129 87.05 27.99 63.62
CA PHE A 1129 86.44 28.29 62.32
C PHE A 1129 85.26 29.25 62.49
N ASP A 1130 85.03 30.12 61.53
CA ASP A 1130 84.09 31.23 61.70
C ASP A 1130 82.64 30.76 61.91
N ARG A 1131 81.98 31.31 62.93
CA ARG A 1131 80.60 30.95 63.28
C ARG A 1131 79.62 31.93 62.65
N LYS A 1132 78.76 31.42 61.76
CA LYS A 1132 77.62 32.20 61.26
C LYS A 1132 76.47 32.10 62.26
N ILE A 1133 76.39 33.12 63.11
CA ILE A 1133 75.32 33.33 64.07
C ILE A 1133 74.12 33.91 63.34
N ASN A 1134 72.93 33.38 63.57
CA ASN A 1134 71.68 33.95 63.08
C ASN A 1134 70.85 34.38 64.28
N VAL A 1135 70.49 35.66 64.28
CA VAL A 1135 69.68 36.28 65.32
C VAL A 1135 68.30 36.56 64.75
N TYR A 1136 67.28 35.94 65.33
CA TYR A 1136 65.88 36.09 64.95
C TYR A 1136 65.15 36.88 66.03
N LEU A 1137 64.44 37.94 65.66
CA LEU A 1137 63.37 38.49 66.50
C LEU A 1137 62.04 38.00 65.93
N ARG A 1138 61.11 37.63 66.81
CA ARG A 1138 59.79 37.10 66.47
C ARG A 1138 58.74 37.75 67.34
N ASP A 1139 57.55 37.95 66.80
CA ASP A 1139 56.41 38.47 67.57
C ASP A 1139 55.85 37.41 68.55
N SER A 1140 54.79 37.78 69.28
CA SER A 1140 54.12 36.92 70.26
C SER A 1140 53.46 35.67 69.67
N VAL A 1141 53.26 35.59 68.35
CA VAL A 1141 52.81 34.35 67.65
C VAL A 1141 53.97 33.60 66.98
N ASN A 1142 55.22 33.92 67.34
CA ASN A 1142 56.42 33.28 66.84
C ASN A 1142 56.64 33.46 65.32
N THR A 1143 56.15 34.57 64.73
CA THR A 1143 56.38 34.91 63.30
C THR A 1143 57.87 34.88 62.97
N PHE A 1144 58.20 34.22 61.85
CA PHE A 1144 59.56 34.12 61.35
C PHE A 1144 59.95 35.39 60.58
N MET A 1145 60.69 36.30 61.22
CA MET A 1145 61.33 37.43 60.56
C MET A 1145 62.67 37.03 59.94
N PRO A 1146 63.16 37.73 58.89
CA PRO A 1146 64.52 37.52 58.36
C PRO A 1146 65.58 37.65 59.46
N PRO A 1147 66.51 36.69 59.61
CA PRO A 1147 67.53 36.77 60.64
C PRO A 1147 68.60 37.80 60.33
N LEU A 1148 69.00 38.54 61.36
CA LEU A 1148 70.28 39.25 61.38
C LEU A 1148 71.41 38.21 61.43
N SER A 1149 72.05 37.98 60.28
CA SER A 1149 73.24 37.12 60.16
C SER A 1149 74.48 37.88 60.63
N LYS A 1150 75.32 37.21 61.43
CA LYS A 1150 76.58 37.73 61.96
C LYS A 1150 77.68 36.68 61.83
N LEU A 1151 78.87 37.09 61.42
CA LEU A 1151 80.05 36.24 61.51
C LEU A 1151 80.81 36.57 62.81
N VAL A 1152 81.18 35.52 63.54
CA VAL A 1152 82.12 35.58 64.65
C VAL A 1152 83.35 34.77 64.25
N ASP A 1153 84.49 35.44 64.14
CA ASP A 1153 85.72 34.90 63.58
C ASP A 1153 86.50 34.25 64.73
N VAL A 1154 86.54 32.91 64.76
CA VAL A 1154 86.98 32.13 65.95
C VAL A 1154 88.43 31.69 65.79
N ASN A 1155 89.31 32.32 66.58
CA ASN A 1155 90.78 32.20 66.52
C ASN A 1155 91.37 31.55 67.78
#